data_AF-A0A3N5LS51-F1
#
_entry.id   AF-A0A3N5LS51-F1
#
_cell.length_a   1.000
_cell.length_b   1.000
_cell.length_c   1.000
_cell.angle_alpha   90.00
_cell.angle_beta   90.00
_cell.angle_gamma   90.00
#
_symmetry.space_group_name_H-M   'P 1'
#
loop_
_entity.id
_entity.type
_entity.pdbx_description
1 polymer ?
#
loop_
_entity_poly.entity_id
_entity_poly.type
_entity_poly.pdbx_seq_one_letter_code
_entity_poly.pdbx_strand_id
1 'polypeptide(L)'
;MRKRFLPTAFLVVWAAMTPVVPQAEPAAVDVPLLFQPAELPAPDTVGVRPLLARQRQLINIDLGLMQASVERPSRLRASLGDLDVVLVPENVFVRSNGQSWTGTVEGYPLSSSVFTMVDGVLQGSLAFEGRRFSIGPTDGGYRLVEHDPNGAVPFLDDGIPAPLARLPASGQAIAQAGEDGSRIDVLVLYTQELSDKYGSALGSMIQHFVDLANTAYSNSGVNTQLNLVNASLFADSSVAEAVDMSVVLPRLTEDTVIAGLRDTYQADLVSLLRVYHGLGGCGLGYVMNNVSSGFGPYSYSVVEVRTVAEANPYYCHETTLAHELGHNMGCAHDRDHANVRGAYAYSYGYDISGIFATIMSYDRPTILYFSTPLVNYQGYPIGKPEGDPESADNTRTINQSRTTVANFRTGAATAVNLVPYEPPSWFNNVVLCASAGTSQDSVLLTTSNILIDWAVLNEGAGTVPGGFWVRLLIDDVTVAEWQVTQSVAPGSWVSMVDYPIGSLSAGHHRLKLQVDSRANVGETNENDNEFARGLFVLVPGCQTLYNDVPPGYWAFDHISALACSQLTLATGDYKPSGEVTRGMMAAFLTRALYGESFTYPTAPYYSDVPPTHGFFKYVQKLKAEGLTTTTGVYRVDEVVNRAILAIFLVRALYGDDFAYSATPYFSDVPPSHGAFKYIQKLKAENLTRTEGVYNDVNPLPRDQMAVFLARAFLGMNY
;
A
#
# COMPACT_ATOMS: atom_id res chain seq x y z
N MET A 1 -40.74 -15.61 56.20
CA MET A 1 -41.04 -15.09 54.85
C MET A 1 -39.76 -14.64 54.18
N ARG A 2 -39.30 -15.34 53.14
CA ARG A 2 -38.55 -14.80 51.98
C ARG A 2 -38.47 -15.94 50.95
N LYS A 3 -39.18 -15.76 49.84
CA LYS A 3 -39.44 -16.76 48.80
C LYS A 3 -38.19 -16.97 47.94
N ARG A 4 -37.95 -18.24 47.59
CA ARG A 4 -37.05 -18.70 46.53
C ARG A 4 -37.60 -18.25 45.17
N PHE A 5 -36.72 -17.79 44.27
CA PHE A 5 -36.94 -17.76 42.84
C PHE A 5 -35.78 -18.50 42.16
N LEU A 6 -36.11 -19.51 41.35
CA LEU A 6 -35.20 -20.22 40.46
C LEU A 6 -34.85 -19.31 39.26
N PRO A 7 -33.65 -19.43 38.65
CA PRO A 7 -33.40 -18.89 37.33
C PRO A 7 -33.91 -19.86 36.25
N THR A 8 -34.64 -19.30 35.30
CA THR A 8 -35.18 -19.94 34.10
C THR A 8 -34.04 -20.29 33.14
N ALA A 9 -33.92 -21.57 32.76
CA ALA A 9 -33.02 -22.00 31.69
C ALA A 9 -33.65 -21.64 30.34
N PHE A 10 -33.00 -20.75 29.58
CA PHE A 10 -33.25 -20.60 28.15
C PHE A 10 -32.41 -21.65 27.42
N LEU A 11 -33.07 -22.70 26.92
CA LEU A 11 -32.50 -23.58 25.89
C LEU A 11 -32.34 -22.76 24.60
N VAL A 12 -31.12 -22.39 24.25
CA VAL A 12 -30.77 -22.01 22.89
C VAL A 12 -30.52 -23.30 22.12
N VAL A 13 -31.47 -23.67 21.27
CA VAL A 13 -31.27 -24.74 20.27
C VAL A 13 -30.29 -24.20 19.24
N TRP A 14 -29.03 -24.59 19.34
CA TRP A 14 -28.06 -24.46 18.26
C TRP A 14 -28.48 -25.42 17.15
N ALA A 15 -29.02 -24.89 16.06
CA ALA A 15 -29.05 -25.63 14.81
C ALA A 15 -27.59 -25.84 14.38
N ALA A 16 -27.12 -27.08 14.45
CA ALA A 16 -25.87 -27.48 13.84
C ALA A 16 -26.02 -27.31 12.33
N MET A 17 -25.67 -26.13 11.81
CA MET A 17 -25.35 -25.97 10.41
C MET A 17 -24.01 -26.68 10.22
N THR A 18 -24.06 -27.91 9.71
CA THR A 18 -22.88 -28.52 9.09
C THR A 18 -22.40 -27.53 8.02
N PRO A 19 -21.13 -27.09 8.04
CA PRO A 19 -20.62 -26.28 6.95
C PRO A 19 -20.78 -27.09 5.67
N VAL A 20 -21.54 -26.55 4.72
CA VAL A 20 -21.53 -27.06 3.35
C VAL A 20 -20.16 -26.68 2.81
N VAL A 21 -19.25 -27.65 2.78
CA VAL A 21 -17.98 -27.55 2.08
C VAL A 21 -18.31 -27.26 0.61
N PRO A 22 -17.89 -26.12 0.03
CA PRO A 22 -17.87 -26.00 -1.41
C PRO A 22 -16.87 -27.05 -1.89
N GLN A 23 -17.34 -28.14 -2.50
CA GLN A 23 -16.42 -28.98 -3.26
C GLN A 23 -15.83 -28.10 -4.35
N ALA A 24 -14.50 -28.08 -4.45
CA ALA A 24 -13.83 -27.50 -5.62
C ALA A 24 -14.48 -28.12 -6.87
N GLU A 25 -15.06 -27.29 -7.73
CA GLU A 25 -15.56 -27.76 -9.02
C GLU A 25 -14.39 -28.38 -9.79
N PRO A 26 -14.60 -29.50 -10.52
CA PRO A 26 -13.55 -30.04 -11.37
C PRO A 26 -13.08 -28.97 -12.36
N ALA A 27 -11.79 -28.64 -12.31
CA ALA A 27 -11.19 -27.60 -13.14
C ALA A 27 -11.54 -27.82 -14.62
N ALA A 28 -12.12 -26.80 -15.27
CA ALA A 28 -12.43 -26.84 -16.68
C ALA A 28 -11.15 -27.14 -17.50
N VAL A 29 -11.28 -27.97 -18.55
CA VAL A 29 -10.17 -28.47 -19.39
C VAL A 29 -9.37 -27.33 -20.07
N ASP A 30 -9.93 -26.12 -20.14
CA ASP A 30 -9.32 -24.95 -20.78
C ASP A 30 -8.43 -24.09 -19.85
N VAL A 31 -8.24 -24.46 -18.57
CA VAL A 31 -7.35 -23.72 -17.65
C VAL A 31 -5.91 -24.22 -17.81
N PRO A 32 -4.92 -23.34 -18.13
CA PRO A 32 -3.52 -23.75 -18.29
C PRO A 32 -2.95 -24.46 -17.05
N LEU A 33 -2.27 -25.58 -17.28
CA LEU A 33 -1.69 -26.42 -16.22
C LEU A 33 -0.28 -25.92 -15.85
N LEU A 34 -0.15 -25.35 -14.66
CA LEU A 34 1.11 -24.83 -14.13
C LEU A 34 2.04 -25.97 -13.66
N PHE A 35 1.49 -26.98 -12.98
CA PHE A 35 2.25 -28.13 -12.47
C PHE A 35 1.97 -29.38 -13.28
N GLN A 36 3.02 -29.91 -13.92
CA GLN A 36 2.96 -31.15 -14.66
C GLN A 36 3.66 -32.26 -13.84
N PRO A 37 3.08 -33.46 -13.71
CA PRO A 37 3.79 -34.58 -13.12
C PRO A 37 5.09 -34.88 -13.87
N ALA A 38 6.20 -35.10 -13.15
CA ALA A 38 7.46 -35.56 -13.74
C ALA A 38 7.68 -37.06 -13.49
N GLU A 39 8.27 -37.78 -14.46
CA GLU A 39 8.70 -39.17 -14.25
C GLU A 39 9.88 -39.23 -13.27
N LEU A 40 9.79 -40.11 -12.27
CA LEU A 40 10.82 -40.31 -11.27
C LEU A 40 12.13 -40.85 -11.91
N PRO A 41 13.31 -40.28 -11.63
CA PRO A 41 14.52 -41.09 -11.57
C PRO A 41 14.30 -42.14 -10.47
N ALA A 42 14.90 -43.33 -10.62
CA ALA A 42 14.77 -44.44 -9.67
C ALA A 42 14.80 -43.97 -8.19
N PRO A 43 14.00 -44.56 -7.29
CA PRO A 43 13.82 -44.03 -5.94
C PRO A 43 15.16 -43.89 -5.23
N ASP A 44 15.42 -42.72 -4.65
CA ASP A 44 16.58 -42.49 -3.79
C ASP A 44 16.60 -43.57 -2.70
N THR A 45 17.50 -44.54 -2.87
CA THR A 45 17.78 -45.58 -1.89
C THR A 45 18.70 -45.05 -0.81
N VAL A 46 18.34 -44.00 -0.07
CA VAL A 46 19.03 -43.64 1.18
C VAL A 46 18.06 -42.97 2.17
N GLY A 47 17.76 -43.66 3.27
CA GLY A 47 17.47 -43.06 4.57
C GLY A 47 16.03 -42.62 4.85
N VAL A 48 15.37 -43.34 5.78
CA VAL A 48 14.24 -42.95 6.65
C VAL A 48 13.29 -41.86 6.09
N ARG A 49 12.05 -42.24 5.74
CA ARG A 49 10.96 -41.28 5.50
C ARG A 49 10.93 -40.25 6.63
N PRO A 50 11.16 -38.94 6.36
CA PRO A 50 11.03 -37.92 7.38
C PRO A 50 9.58 -37.92 7.85
N LEU A 51 9.37 -38.05 9.16
CA LEU A 51 8.08 -38.36 9.80
C LEU A 51 6.97 -37.32 9.49
N LEU A 52 7.30 -36.19 8.88
CA LEU A 52 6.48 -34.97 8.82
C LEU A 52 6.14 -34.47 7.41
N ALA A 53 6.57 -35.18 6.37
CA ALA A 53 6.14 -34.90 5.00
C ALA A 53 5.04 -35.89 4.61
N ARG A 54 3.81 -35.41 4.40
CA ARG A 54 2.67 -36.27 4.03
C ARG A 54 2.78 -36.80 2.62
N GLN A 55 3.25 -35.97 1.68
CA GLN A 55 3.42 -36.33 0.27
C GLN A 55 4.64 -35.61 -0.33
N ARG A 56 5.38 -36.32 -1.19
CA ARG A 56 6.49 -35.77 -1.98
C ARG A 56 6.30 -36.15 -3.43
N GLN A 57 6.36 -35.16 -4.31
CA GLN A 57 6.21 -35.37 -5.75
C GLN A 57 7.25 -34.55 -6.51
N LEU A 58 7.83 -35.16 -7.54
CA LEU A 58 8.58 -34.41 -8.55
C LEU A 58 7.58 -33.84 -9.57
N ILE A 59 7.68 -32.54 -9.80
CA ILE A 59 6.87 -31.80 -10.75
C ILE A 59 7.75 -30.99 -11.70
N ASN A 60 7.28 -30.85 -12.93
CA ASN A 60 7.73 -29.82 -13.86
C ASN A 60 6.81 -28.61 -13.70
N ILE A 61 7.38 -27.41 -13.77
CA ILE A 61 6.62 -26.16 -13.67
C ILE A 61 6.78 -25.43 -15.00
N ASP A 62 5.65 -25.06 -15.60
CA ASP A 62 5.68 -24.19 -16.78
C ASP A 62 5.97 -22.75 -16.36
N LEU A 63 7.27 -22.42 -16.32
CA LEU A 63 7.74 -21.09 -15.95
C LEU A 63 7.29 -20.00 -16.94
N GLY A 64 6.89 -20.37 -18.17
CA GLY A 64 6.37 -19.42 -19.16
C GLY A 64 5.02 -18.83 -18.74
N LEU A 65 4.17 -19.63 -18.10
CA LEU A 65 2.88 -19.18 -17.54
C LEU A 65 3.03 -18.21 -16.36
N MET A 66 4.24 -18.13 -15.81
CA MET A 66 4.57 -17.26 -14.70
C MET A 66 5.17 -15.93 -15.13
N GLN A 67 5.62 -15.76 -16.37
CA GLN A 67 6.23 -14.52 -16.87
C GLN A 67 5.22 -13.35 -16.90
N ALA A 68 5.67 -12.18 -16.47
CA ALA A 68 4.95 -10.92 -16.68
C ALA A 68 4.74 -10.70 -18.20
N SER A 69 3.54 -11.00 -18.70
CA SER A 69 3.16 -10.83 -20.11
C SER A 69 1.78 -10.20 -20.21
N VAL A 70 1.50 -9.58 -21.36
CA VAL A 70 0.23 -8.87 -21.65
C VAL A 70 -0.98 -9.83 -21.68
N GLU A 71 -0.75 -11.14 -21.87
CA GLU A 71 -1.79 -12.18 -21.95
C GLU A 71 -1.67 -13.18 -20.79
N ARG A 72 -1.57 -12.68 -19.57
CA ARG A 72 -1.49 -13.56 -18.40
C ARG A 72 -2.81 -14.34 -18.17
N PRO A 73 -2.76 -15.66 -17.93
CA PRO A 73 -3.94 -16.42 -17.54
C PRO A 73 -4.51 -15.90 -16.21
N SER A 74 -5.82 -15.63 -16.18
CA SER A 74 -6.54 -15.22 -14.96
C SER A 74 -6.77 -16.37 -13.98
N ARG A 75 -6.54 -17.62 -14.43
CA ARG A 75 -6.66 -18.86 -13.65
C ARG A 75 -5.56 -19.81 -14.09
N LEU A 76 -4.95 -20.51 -13.14
CA LEU A 76 -3.92 -21.52 -13.38
C LEU A 76 -4.29 -22.80 -12.63
N ARG A 77 -4.12 -23.97 -13.24
CA ARG A 77 -4.35 -25.24 -12.56
C ARG A 77 -3.04 -25.75 -11.95
N ALA A 78 -3.09 -26.20 -10.71
CA ALA A 78 -1.97 -26.85 -10.02
C ALA A 78 -2.39 -28.23 -9.53
N SER A 79 -1.68 -29.27 -9.99
CA SER A 79 -1.84 -30.63 -9.51
C SER A 79 -0.93 -30.86 -8.30
N LEU A 80 -1.54 -31.07 -7.14
CA LEU A 80 -0.91 -31.26 -5.83
C LEU A 80 -1.01 -32.72 -5.38
N GLY A 81 -0.53 -33.64 -6.21
CA GLY A 81 -0.70 -35.08 -5.96
C GLY A 81 -2.03 -35.61 -6.48
N ASP A 82 -2.89 -36.03 -5.57
CA ASP A 82 -4.26 -36.49 -5.86
C ASP A 82 -5.29 -35.36 -5.89
N LEU A 83 -4.87 -34.14 -5.55
CA LEU A 83 -5.69 -32.94 -5.55
C LEU A 83 -5.35 -32.04 -6.73
N ASP A 84 -6.36 -31.59 -7.47
CA ASP A 84 -6.24 -30.46 -8.40
C ASP A 84 -6.87 -29.20 -7.80
N VAL A 85 -6.13 -28.10 -7.86
CA VAL A 85 -6.62 -26.78 -7.43
C VAL A 85 -6.50 -25.76 -8.57
N VAL A 86 -7.37 -24.75 -8.52
CA VAL A 86 -7.28 -23.57 -9.38
C VAL A 86 -6.68 -22.43 -8.56
N LEU A 87 -5.55 -21.92 -9.01
CA LEU A 87 -4.89 -20.74 -8.50
C LEU A 87 -5.45 -19.51 -9.22
N VAL A 88 -5.75 -18.48 -8.44
CA VAL A 88 -6.25 -17.17 -8.88
C VAL A 88 -5.14 -16.15 -8.62
N PRO A 89 -4.44 -15.72 -9.67
CA PRO A 89 -3.45 -14.67 -9.55
C PRO A 89 -3.99 -13.32 -9.11
N GLU A 90 -3.28 -12.66 -8.20
CA GLU A 90 -3.66 -11.33 -7.69
C GLU A 90 -2.58 -10.26 -7.96
N ASN A 91 -1.32 -10.52 -7.57
CA ASN A 91 -0.24 -9.53 -7.70
C ASN A 91 1.01 -10.12 -8.38
N VAL A 92 1.72 -9.29 -9.15
CA VAL A 92 3.04 -9.62 -9.71
C VAL A 92 4.02 -8.53 -9.32
N PHE A 93 5.16 -8.93 -8.79
CA PHE A 93 6.26 -8.05 -8.44
C PHE A 93 7.44 -8.37 -9.34
N VAL A 94 7.81 -7.45 -10.23
CA VAL A 94 8.90 -7.65 -11.20
C VAL A 94 10.20 -7.10 -10.63
N ARG A 95 11.31 -7.80 -10.86
CA ARG A 95 12.69 -7.46 -10.47
C ARG A 95 13.60 -7.58 -11.68
N SER A 96 14.78 -6.95 -11.61
CA SER A 96 15.77 -7.01 -12.70
C SER A 96 16.27 -8.43 -13.00
N ASN A 97 16.33 -9.28 -11.98
CA ASN A 97 16.81 -10.66 -12.06
C ASN A 97 15.71 -11.70 -11.79
N GLY A 98 14.44 -11.30 -11.77
CA GLY A 98 13.38 -12.19 -11.34
C GLY A 98 12.01 -11.56 -11.23
N GLN A 99 11.09 -12.29 -10.64
CA GLN A 99 9.73 -11.83 -10.38
C GLN A 99 9.08 -12.72 -9.32
N SER A 100 8.09 -12.19 -8.63
CA SER A 100 7.27 -12.97 -7.73
C SER A 100 5.81 -12.76 -8.02
N TRP A 101 5.04 -13.80 -7.76
CA TRP A 101 3.62 -13.85 -7.97
C TRP A 101 2.92 -14.23 -6.67
N THR A 102 1.86 -13.50 -6.31
CA THR A 102 0.98 -13.85 -5.19
C THR A 102 -0.49 -13.95 -5.62
N GLY A 103 -1.26 -14.77 -4.90
CA GLY A 103 -2.68 -14.94 -5.13
C GLY A 103 -3.32 -15.91 -4.15
N THR A 104 -4.50 -16.40 -4.55
CA THR A 104 -5.33 -17.31 -3.76
C THR A 104 -5.63 -18.60 -4.52
N VAL A 105 -6.15 -19.58 -3.81
CA VAL A 105 -6.80 -20.78 -4.33
C VAL A 105 -8.29 -20.50 -4.46
N GLU A 106 -8.85 -20.76 -5.63
CA GLU A 106 -10.26 -20.55 -5.93
C GLU A 106 -11.16 -21.31 -4.93
N GLY A 107 -12.17 -20.63 -4.41
CA GLY A 107 -13.03 -21.15 -3.33
C GLY A 107 -12.49 -20.93 -1.92
N TYR A 108 -11.24 -20.49 -1.77
CA TYR A 108 -10.58 -20.26 -0.47
C TYR A 108 -10.01 -18.83 -0.39
N PRO A 109 -10.82 -17.80 -0.10
CA PRO A 109 -10.40 -16.40 -0.18
C PRO A 109 -9.31 -15.96 0.82
N LEU A 110 -8.97 -16.79 1.81
CA LEU A 110 -7.88 -16.55 2.78
C LEU A 110 -6.74 -17.56 2.65
N SER A 111 -6.70 -18.26 1.52
CA SER A 111 -5.56 -19.06 1.13
C SER A 111 -4.42 -18.15 0.67
N SER A 112 -3.23 -18.72 0.53
CA SER A 112 -2.12 -18.03 -0.09
C SER A 112 -1.43 -18.91 -1.12
N SER A 113 -1.03 -18.29 -2.21
CA SER A 113 -0.17 -18.89 -3.22
C SER A 113 0.95 -17.90 -3.54
N VAL A 114 2.19 -18.22 -3.20
CA VAL A 114 3.36 -17.34 -3.34
C VAL A 114 4.42 -18.08 -4.14
N PHE A 115 4.87 -17.49 -5.24
CA PHE A 115 5.87 -18.08 -6.11
C PHE A 115 6.91 -17.04 -6.47
N THR A 116 8.17 -17.36 -6.21
CA THR A 116 9.30 -16.45 -6.34
C THR A 116 10.28 -17.04 -7.33
N MET A 117 10.62 -16.28 -8.36
CA MET A 117 11.60 -16.65 -9.36
C MET A 117 12.77 -15.67 -9.33
N VAL A 118 13.99 -16.20 -9.20
CA VAL A 118 15.24 -15.44 -9.26
C VAL A 118 16.22 -16.21 -10.12
N ASP A 119 16.82 -15.56 -11.11
CA ASP A 119 17.78 -16.16 -12.05
C ASP A 119 17.28 -17.47 -12.69
N GLY A 120 15.97 -17.53 -12.99
CA GLY A 120 15.31 -18.69 -13.59
C GLY A 120 15.02 -19.86 -12.64
N VAL A 121 15.34 -19.73 -11.35
CA VAL A 121 15.05 -20.73 -10.31
C VAL A 121 13.84 -20.31 -9.49
N LEU A 122 12.89 -21.23 -9.32
CA LEU A 122 11.64 -20.97 -8.60
C LEU A 122 11.61 -21.59 -7.19
N GLN A 123 11.03 -20.85 -6.26
CA GLN A 123 10.54 -21.32 -4.97
C GLN A 123 9.04 -21.03 -4.88
N GLY A 124 8.28 -21.87 -4.16
CA GLY A 124 6.84 -21.70 -4.05
C GLY A 124 6.27 -22.17 -2.73
N SER A 125 5.18 -21.54 -2.32
CA SER A 125 4.40 -21.86 -1.13
C SER A 125 2.91 -21.78 -1.45
N LEU A 126 2.14 -22.76 -1.00
CA LEU A 126 0.68 -22.79 -1.11
C LEU A 126 0.09 -23.14 0.26
N ALA A 127 -0.96 -22.43 0.70
CA ALA A 127 -1.67 -22.76 1.93
C ALA A 127 -3.18 -22.53 1.78
N PHE A 128 -4.00 -23.53 2.13
CA PHE A 128 -5.47 -23.45 2.12
C PHE A 128 -6.05 -24.55 3.01
N GLU A 129 -7.18 -24.30 3.69
CA GLU A 129 -7.83 -25.26 4.61
C GLU A 129 -6.89 -25.94 5.64
N GLY A 130 -5.92 -25.21 6.18
CA GLY A 130 -4.93 -25.77 7.11
C GLY A 130 -3.93 -26.74 6.47
N ARG A 131 -3.97 -26.94 5.15
CA ARG A 131 -2.95 -27.66 4.37
C ARG A 131 -1.91 -26.67 3.89
N ARG A 132 -0.66 -27.12 3.83
CA ARG A 132 0.47 -26.32 3.36
C ARG A 132 1.37 -27.14 2.46
N PHE A 133 1.83 -26.51 1.39
CA PHE A 133 2.75 -27.09 0.43
C PHE A 133 3.92 -26.15 0.20
N SER A 134 5.13 -26.69 0.18
CA SER A 134 6.33 -25.98 -0.25
C SER A 134 6.86 -26.62 -1.53
N ILE A 135 7.39 -25.78 -2.41
CA ILE A 135 7.93 -26.13 -3.72
C ILE A 135 9.33 -25.57 -3.80
N GLY A 136 10.31 -26.42 -4.10
CA GLY A 136 11.69 -25.98 -4.30
C GLY A 136 12.42 -26.80 -5.36
N PRO A 137 13.54 -26.30 -5.89
CA PRO A 137 14.30 -26.99 -6.93
C PRO A 137 14.97 -28.26 -6.39
N THR A 138 15.21 -29.20 -7.29
CA THR A 138 15.93 -30.46 -7.03
C THR A 138 16.64 -30.90 -8.30
N ASP A 139 17.53 -31.89 -8.21
CA ASP A 139 18.12 -32.52 -9.38
C ASP A 139 17.01 -33.14 -10.25
N GLY A 140 16.74 -32.53 -11.41
CA GLY A 140 15.75 -33.00 -12.39
C GLY A 140 14.36 -32.34 -12.35
N GLY A 141 14.16 -31.24 -11.61
CA GLY A 141 12.91 -30.47 -11.66
C GLY A 141 12.60 -29.75 -10.35
N TYR A 142 11.33 -29.79 -9.92
CA TYR A 142 10.88 -29.23 -8.66
C TYR A 142 10.28 -30.30 -7.75
N ARG A 143 10.48 -30.14 -6.44
CA ARG A 143 9.92 -30.99 -5.40
C ARG A 143 8.77 -30.27 -4.73
N LEU A 144 7.56 -30.83 -4.86
CA LEU A 144 6.39 -30.46 -4.08
C LEU A 144 6.37 -31.29 -2.80
N VAL A 145 6.19 -30.63 -1.66
CA VAL A 145 6.10 -31.28 -0.34
C VAL A 145 4.88 -30.77 0.41
N GLU A 146 3.96 -31.67 0.76
CA GLU A 146 2.87 -31.37 1.70
C GLU A 146 3.37 -31.51 3.14
N HIS A 147 3.14 -30.48 3.95
CA HIS A 147 3.52 -30.42 5.35
C HIS A 147 2.46 -31.15 6.19
N ASP A 148 2.89 -31.92 7.19
CA ASP A 148 1.95 -32.42 8.19
C ASP A 148 1.46 -31.26 9.08
N PRO A 149 0.16 -30.91 9.10
CA PRO A 149 -0.37 -29.81 9.92
C PRO A 149 -0.15 -30.01 11.42
N ASN A 150 0.08 -31.26 11.85
CA ASN A 150 0.40 -31.62 13.24
C ASN A 150 1.86 -32.07 13.42
N GLY A 151 2.68 -31.93 12.36
CA GLY A 151 4.07 -32.32 12.38
C GLY A 151 4.91 -31.48 13.34
N ALA A 152 6.11 -31.97 13.69
CA ALA A 152 6.88 -31.51 14.85
C ALA A 152 6.93 -30.00 15.07
N VAL A 153 6.99 -29.68 16.36
CA VAL A 153 7.13 -28.33 16.90
C VAL A 153 8.38 -27.67 16.29
N PRO A 154 8.30 -26.58 15.52
CA PRO A 154 9.46 -25.70 15.40
C PRO A 154 9.97 -25.41 16.82
N PHE A 155 11.28 -25.51 17.05
CA PHE A 155 11.79 -25.40 18.42
C PHE A 155 11.53 -24.00 18.96
N LEU A 156 10.96 -23.95 20.17
CA LEU A 156 10.77 -22.74 20.97
C LEU A 156 12.01 -22.51 21.81
N ASP A 157 12.83 -21.52 21.45
CA ASP A 157 13.49 -20.68 22.45
C ASP A 157 14.15 -19.46 21.77
N ASP A 158 13.35 -18.44 21.46
CA ASP A 158 13.84 -17.13 21.06
C ASP A 158 14.19 -16.38 22.37
N GLY A 159 15.31 -16.76 22.99
CA GLY A 159 15.78 -16.18 24.25
C GLY A 159 16.33 -14.76 24.08
N ILE A 160 15.50 -13.74 24.33
CA ILE A 160 15.88 -12.33 24.09
C ILE A 160 16.86 -11.80 25.16
N PRO A 161 18.00 -11.22 24.76
CA PRO A 161 18.64 -10.16 25.53
C PRO A 161 17.90 -8.85 25.23
N ALA A 162 17.26 -8.25 26.24
CA ALA A 162 16.86 -6.84 26.14
C ALA A 162 18.10 -6.01 25.72
N PRO A 163 17.95 -4.94 24.92
CA PRO A 163 19.08 -4.07 24.60
C PRO A 163 19.78 -3.69 25.90
N LEU A 164 21.08 -3.97 26.04
CA LEU A 164 21.82 -3.62 27.25
C LEU A 164 21.64 -2.12 27.49
N ALA A 165 20.90 -1.78 28.55
CA ALA A 165 20.50 -0.42 28.80
C ALA A 165 21.73 0.49 28.99
N ARG A 166 22.00 1.38 28.03
CA ARG A 166 22.59 2.70 28.29
C ARG A 166 22.39 3.67 27.12
N LEU A 167 21.49 4.65 27.34
CA LEU A 167 21.47 5.90 26.59
C LEU A 167 22.79 6.67 26.81
N PRO A 168 23.22 7.45 25.82
CA PRO A 168 23.02 8.89 25.94
C PRO A 168 22.25 9.47 24.76
N ALA A 169 21.29 10.33 25.08
CA ALA A 169 20.71 11.26 24.12
C ALA A 169 21.74 12.35 23.80
N SER A 170 22.15 12.44 22.53
CA SER A 170 22.51 13.72 21.89
C SER A 170 22.87 13.52 20.43
N GLY A 171 21.91 13.79 19.55
CA GLY A 171 22.13 14.13 18.15
C GLY A 171 20.99 15.06 17.76
N GLN A 172 21.29 16.32 17.51
CA GLN A 172 20.28 17.29 17.12
C GLN A 172 19.59 16.81 15.83
N ALA A 173 18.27 16.66 15.90
CA ALA A 173 17.44 16.47 14.72
C ALA A 173 17.55 17.72 13.85
N ILE A 174 18.24 17.59 12.73
CA ILE A 174 18.01 18.45 11.57
C ILE A 174 16.74 17.86 10.93
N ALA A 175 15.68 18.65 10.81
CA ALA A 175 14.45 18.22 10.17
C ALA A 175 14.71 17.93 8.69
N GLN A 176 14.91 16.67 8.34
CA GLN A 176 14.78 16.12 6.98
C GLN A 176 13.45 15.39 6.89
N ALA A 177 12.82 15.41 5.71
CA ALA A 177 11.71 14.51 5.41
C ALA A 177 12.25 13.07 5.51
N GLY A 178 11.85 12.34 6.55
CA GLY A 178 12.21 10.94 6.72
C GLY A 178 11.34 10.05 5.83
N GLU A 179 11.79 8.81 5.59
CA GLU A 179 11.04 7.81 4.84
C GLU A 179 9.66 7.58 5.50
N ASP A 180 8.59 7.46 4.70
CA ASP A 180 7.22 7.38 5.22
C ASP A 180 6.87 6.01 5.84
N GLY A 181 7.78 5.04 5.72
CA GLY A 181 7.64 3.67 6.16
C GLY A 181 6.84 2.78 5.20
N SER A 182 6.57 3.22 3.98
CA SER A 182 5.98 2.39 2.92
C SER A 182 6.91 1.28 2.47
N ARG A 183 8.23 1.47 2.60
CA ARG A 183 9.24 0.44 2.46
C ARG A 183 10.18 0.39 3.67
N ILE A 184 10.78 -0.77 3.88
CA ILE A 184 11.83 -1.01 4.88
C ILE A 184 12.93 -1.83 4.19
N ASP A 185 14.15 -1.32 4.22
CA ASP A 185 15.27 -1.96 3.55
C ASP A 185 15.87 -3.07 4.42
N VAL A 186 16.03 -4.26 3.83
CA VAL A 186 16.53 -5.45 4.51
C VAL A 186 17.80 -5.96 3.83
N LEU A 187 18.88 -6.05 4.59
CA LEU A 187 20.10 -6.76 4.21
C LEU A 187 20.03 -8.19 4.75
N VAL A 188 20.19 -9.16 3.86
CA VAL A 188 20.32 -10.56 4.25
C VAL A 188 21.78 -10.97 4.16
N LEU A 189 22.31 -11.53 5.24
CA LEU A 189 23.59 -12.21 5.26
C LEU A 189 23.35 -13.72 5.23
N TYR A 190 24.31 -14.49 4.72
CA TYR A 190 24.26 -15.95 4.79
C TYR A 190 25.65 -16.56 5.01
N THR A 191 25.69 -17.74 5.63
CA THR A 191 26.93 -18.49 5.86
C THR A 191 27.40 -19.24 4.62
N GLN A 192 28.67 -19.65 4.63
CA GLN A 192 29.23 -20.49 3.57
C GLN A 192 28.49 -21.81 3.43
N GLU A 193 28.12 -22.47 4.54
CA GLU A 193 27.41 -23.75 4.48
C GLU A 193 26.04 -23.61 3.83
N LEU A 194 25.31 -22.53 4.13
CA LEU A 194 24.02 -22.27 3.49
C LEU A 194 24.20 -22.05 1.98
N SER A 195 25.25 -21.31 1.59
CA SER A 195 25.62 -21.11 0.20
C SER A 195 25.94 -22.42 -0.51
N ASP A 196 26.75 -23.28 0.10
CA ASP A 196 27.12 -24.58 -0.46
C ASP A 196 25.93 -25.52 -0.58
N LYS A 197 25.00 -25.48 0.40
CA LYS A 197 23.81 -26.32 0.43
C LYS A 197 22.82 -25.97 -0.68
N TYR A 198 22.54 -24.68 -0.89
CA TYR A 198 21.51 -24.25 -1.83
C TYR A 198 22.06 -23.88 -3.21
N GLY A 199 23.35 -23.61 -3.35
CA GLY A 199 24.00 -23.29 -4.62
C GLY A 199 23.25 -22.19 -5.38
N SER A 200 22.93 -22.46 -6.65
CA SER A 200 22.17 -21.51 -7.50
C SER A 200 20.75 -21.23 -7.01
N ALA A 201 20.17 -22.06 -6.14
CA ALA A 201 18.84 -21.83 -5.59
C ALA A 201 18.82 -20.83 -4.43
N LEU A 202 19.97 -20.46 -3.86
CA LEU A 202 20.06 -19.61 -2.67
C LEU A 202 19.34 -18.27 -2.86
N GLY A 203 19.59 -17.58 -3.99
CA GLY A 203 18.98 -16.28 -4.27
C GLY A 203 17.45 -16.34 -4.32
N SER A 204 16.91 -17.37 -4.98
CA SER A 204 15.46 -17.60 -5.03
C SER A 204 14.86 -17.91 -3.65
N MET A 205 15.59 -18.64 -2.78
CA MET A 205 15.14 -18.96 -1.42
C MET A 205 15.09 -17.73 -0.53
N ILE A 206 16.15 -16.92 -0.53
CA ILE A 206 16.21 -15.68 0.26
C ILE A 206 15.07 -14.73 -0.15
N GLN A 207 14.92 -14.49 -1.46
CA GLN A 207 13.84 -13.64 -1.95
C GLN A 207 12.46 -14.22 -1.61
N HIS A 208 12.30 -15.55 -1.61
CA HIS A 208 11.03 -16.19 -1.26
C HIS A 208 10.63 -15.92 0.19
N PHE A 209 11.56 -15.92 1.13
CA PHE A 209 11.27 -15.57 2.52
C PHE A 209 10.84 -14.10 2.67
N VAL A 210 11.45 -13.19 1.91
CA VAL A 210 11.05 -11.78 1.85
C VAL A 210 9.64 -11.63 1.24
N ASP A 211 9.34 -12.36 0.17
CA ASP A 211 8.02 -12.34 -0.47
C ASP A 211 6.92 -12.94 0.42
N LEU A 212 7.24 -13.96 1.21
CA LEU A 212 6.33 -14.52 2.22
C LEU A 212 6.01 -13.48 3.30
N ALA A 213 7.01 -12.75 3.79
CA ALA A 213 6.81 -11.64 4.74
C ALA A 213 5.92 -10.54 4.14
N ASN A 214 6.22 -10.10 2.92
CA ASN A 214 5.42 -9.11 2.19
C ASN A 214 3.99 -9.57 1.91
N THR A 215 3.80 -10.85 1.60
CA THR A 215 2.46 -11.43 1.45
C THR A 215 1.71 -11.41 2.78
N ALA A 216 2.37 -11.76 3.88
CA ALA A 216 1.76 -11.68 5.21
C ALA A 216 1.38 -10.24 5.59
N TYR A 217 2.19 -9.26 5.24
CA TYR A 217 1.88 -7.84 5.44
C TYR A 217 0.63 -7.43 4.66
N SER A 218 0.60 -7.71 3.36
CA SER A 218 -0.55 -7.42 2.50
C SER A 218 -1.83 -8.08 3.01
N ASN A 219 -1.75 -9.39 3.31
CA ASN A 219 -2.84 -10.18 3.89
C ASN A 219 -3.40 -9.57 5.18
N SER A 220 -2.55 -8.99 6.01
CA SER A 220 -2.92 -8.49 7.33
C SER A 220 -3.35 -7.01 7.33
N GLY A 221 -3.13 -6.27 6.24
CA GLY A 221 -3.35 -4.82 6.17
C GLY A 221 -2.21 -3.99 6.77
N VAL A 222 -0.98 -4.51 6.70
CA VAL A 222 0.24 -3.76 7.02
C VAL A 222 0.62 -2.88 5.82
N ASN A 223 0.86 -1.59 6.07
CA ASN A 223 1.15 -0.54 5.11
C ASN A 223 2.67 -0.36 4.90
N THR A 224 3.39 -1.48 4.75
CA THR A 224 4.82 -1.47 4.43
C THR A 224 5.18 -2.68 3.57
N GLN A 225 6.30 -2.59 2.86
CA GLN A 225 6.89 -3.67 2.09
C GLN A 225 8.39 -3.76 2.38
N LEU A 226 8.88 -4.95 2.68
CA LEU A 226 10.32 -5.22 2.74
C LEU A 226 10.93 -5.16 1.35
N ASN A 227 12.05 -4.45 1.26
CA ASN A 227 12.90 -4.38 0.08
C ASN A 227 14.22 -5.09 0.37
N LEU A 228 14.52 -6.16 -0.37
CA LEU A 228 15.80 -6.86 -0.25
C LEU A 228 16.87 -6.05 -0.98
N VAL A 229 17.60 -5.19 -0.26
CA VAL A 229 18.62 -4.33 -0.84
C VAL A 229 19.89 -5.09 -1.21
N ASN A 230 20.20 -6.15 -0.48
CA ASN A 230 21.32 -7.03 -0.80
C ASN A 230 21.22 -8.39 -0.09
N ALA A 231 21.80 -9.42 -0.70
CA ALA A 231 22.09 -10.70 -0.07
C ALA A 231 23.59 -11.03 -0.20
N SER A 232 24.32 -11.11 0.92
CA SER A 232 25.78 -11.24 0.93
C SER A 232 26.28 -12.43 1.76
N LEU A 233 27.29 -13.13 1.23
CA LEU A 233 28.03 -14.14 1.97
C LEU A 233 28.81 -13.47 3.12
N PHE A 234 28.61 -13.96 4.34
CA PHE A 234 29.39 -13.61 5.51
C PHE A 234 30.14 -14.86 6.01
N ALA A 235 31.30 -15.12 5.39
CA ALA A 235 32.12 -16.30 5.64
C ALA A 235 33.03 -16.12 6.88
N ASP A 236 32.43 -15.97 8.06
CA ASP A 236 33.16 -15.86 9.33
C ASP A 236 32.86 -17.03 10.27
N SER A 237 33.90 -17.67 10.79
CA SER A 237 33.77 -18.81 11.72
C SER A 237 33.04 -18.48 13.02
N SER A 238 32.98 -17.20 13.40
CA SER A 238 32.28 -16.73 14.59
C SER A 238 30.75 -16.77 14.45
N VAL A 239 30.23 -16.94 13.24
CA VAL A 239 28.80 -17.10 12.97
C VAL A 239 28.46 -18.49 12.42
N ALA A 240 29.41 -19.42 12.41
CA ALA A 240 29.20 -20.78 11.94
C ALA A 240 28.04 -21.48 12.67
N GLU A 241 27.46 -22.47 12.03
CA GLU A 241 26.25 -23.21 12.44
C GLU A 241 26.39 -23.88 13.82
N ALA A 242 27.62 -24.25 14.20
CA ALA A 242 27.92 -24.82 15.50
C ALA A 242 27.90 -23.79 16.65
N VAL A 243 27.83 -22.48 16.33
CA VAL A 243 27.79 -21.39 17.31
C VAL A 243 26.34 -21.02 17.59
N ASP A 244 25.98 -21.06 18.88
CA ASP A 244 24.66 -20.70 19.37
C ASP A 244 24.24 -19.27 19.00
N MET A 245 22.96 -19.09 18.61
CA MET A 245 22.44 -17.79 18.16
C MET A 245 22.56 -16.68 19.21
N SER A 246 22.50 -17.02 20.51
CA SER A 246 22.67 -16.03 21.60
C SER A 246 24.07 -15.41 21.64
N VAL A 247 25.05 -16.10 21.06
CA VAL A 247 26.43 -15.59 20.88
C VAL A 247 26.57 -14.89 19.54
N VAL A 248 25.88 -15.35 18.51
CA VAL A 248 25.94 -14.83 17.14
C VAL A 248 25.28 -13.46 17.03
N LEU A 249 24.08 -13.29 17.58
CA LEU A 249 23.31 -12.06 17.44
C LEU A 249 24.06 -10.80 17.97
N PRO A 250 24.68 -10.82 19.16
CA PRO A 250 25.55 -9.71 19.60
C PRO A 250 26.75 -9.49 18.67
N ARG A 251 27.36 -10.54 18.14
CA ARG A 251 28.50 -10.42 17.21
C ARG A 251 28.10 -9.72 15.92
N LEU A 252 26.94 -10.05 15.35
CA LEU A 252 26.42 -9.37 14.15
C LEU A 252 26.25 -7.87 14.37
N THR A 253 25.85 -7.50 15.59
CA THR A 253 25.60 -6.11 15.98
C THR A 253 26.90 -5.31 16.17
N GLU A 254 27.96 -5.97 16.66
CA GLU A 254 29.26 -5.36 16.95
C GLU A 254 30.25 -5.40 15.76
N ASP A 255 29.95 -6.19 14.72
CA ASP A 255 30.84 -6.39 13.59
C ASP A 255 30.89 -5.17 12.64
N THR A 256 32.09 -4.62 12.46
CA THR A 256 32.30 -3.42 11.65
C THR A 256 32.16 -3.65 10.14
N VAL A 257 32.37 -4.88 9.65
CA VAL A 257 32.17 -5.22 8.24
C VAL A 257 30.67 -5.25 7.94
N ILE A 258 29.89 -5.86 8.83
CA ILE A 258 28.42 -5.86 8.72
C ILE A 258 27.87 -4.44 8.85
N ALA A 259 28.38 -3.63 9.78
CA ALA A 259 28.01 -2.22 9.88
C ALA A 259 28.30 -1.47 8.56
N GLY A 260 29.47 -1.71 7.95
CA GLY A 260 29.83 -1.12 6.65
C GLY A 260 28.93 -1.57 5.50
N LEU A 261 28.54 -2.85 5.43
CA LEU A 261 27.57 -3.35 4.44
C LEU A 261 26.19 -2.75 4.65
N ARG A 262 25.76 -2.67 5.91
CA ARG A 262 24.49 -2.07 6.30
C ARG A 262 24.44 -0.59 5.91
N ASP A 263 25.51 0.16 6.13
CA ASP A 263 25.63 1.55 5.70
C ASP A 263 25.79 1.67 4.17
N THR A 264 26.41 0.70 3.49
CA THR A 264 26.53 0.72 2.01
C THR A 264 25.18 0.55 1.33
N TYR A 265 24.37 -0.38 1.83
CA TYR A 265 23.08 -0.73 1.24
C TYR A 265 21.89 -0.03 1.94
N GLN A 266 22.16 0.88 2.88
CA GLN A 266 21.15 1.63 3.64
C GLN A 266 20.12 0.72 4.35
N ALA A 267 20.55 -0.47 4.81
CA ALA A 267 19.62 -1.46 5.33
C ALA A 267 19.13 -1.12 6.75
N ASP A 268 17.82 -0.90 6.89
CA ASP A 268 17.15 -0.68 8.17
C ASP A 268 17.19 -1.91 9.07
N LEU A 269 16.97 -3.09 8.49
CA LEU A 269 16.99 -4.38 9.18
C LEU A 269 18.08 -5.27 8.59
N VAL A 270 18.73 -6.09 9.44
CA VAL A 270 19.73 -7.07 9.00
C VAL A 270 19.38 -8.45 9.56
N SER A 271 19.41 -9.48 8.72
CA SER A 271 19.18 -10.87 9.14
C SER A 271 20.28 -11.79 8.63
N LEU A 272 20.84 -12.64 9.49
CA LEU A 272 21.75 -13.71 9.07
C LEU A 272 20.98 -15.02 8.91
N LEU A 273 21.08 -15.67 7.75
CA LEU A 273 20.53 -17.00 7.51
C LEU A 273 21.62 -18.08 7.61
N ARG A 274 21.29 -19.20 8.26
CA ARG A 274 22.20 -20.35 8.47
C ARG A 274 21.50 -21.69 8.33
N VAL A 275 22.24 -22.79 8.22
CA VAL A 275 21.66 -24.15 8.19
C VAL A 275 21.38 -24.64 9.61
N TYR A 276 20.16 -25.10 9.86
CA TYR A 276 19.80 -25.64 11.18
C TYR A 276 20.39 -27.04 11.43
N HIS A 277 21.25 -27.17 12.44
CA HIS A 277 21.84 -28.45 12.89
C HIS A 277 21.34 -28.96 14.25
N GLY A 278 20.26 -28.39 14.79
CA GLY A 278 19.69 -28.84 16.06
C GLY A 278 20.21 -28.12 17.31
N LEU A 279 20.89 -26.98 17.15
CA LEU A 279 21.31 -26.11 18.25
C LEU A 279 20.37 -24.90 18.34
N GLY A 280 19.78 -24.67 19.50
CA GLY A 280 18.88 -23.53 19.74
C GLY A 280 17.53 -23.61 19.01
N GLY A 281 16.92 -22.44 18.83
CA GLY A 281 15.64 -22.22 18.14
C GLY A 281 15.76 -22.06 16.63
N CYS A 282 14.64 -21.67 16.00
CA CYS A 282 14.62 -21.37 14.58
C CYS A 282 15.02 -19.94 14.24
N GLY A 283 14.93 -19.02 15.18
CA GLY A 283 15.43 -17.68 15.01
C GLY A 283 15.81 -17.05 16.34
N LEU A 284 16.42 -15.88 16.26
CA LEU A 284 16.66 -15.02 17.40
C LEU A 284 16.82 -13.57 16.93
N GLY A 285 15.90 -12.71 17.37
CA GLY A 285 15.93 -11.27 17.11
C GLY A 285 15.84 -10.42 18.37
N TYR A 286 16.39 -9.22 18.32
CA TYR A 286 16.10 -8.21 19.35
C TYR A 286 14.65 -7.73 19.23
N VAL A 287 13.98 -7.57 20.38
CA VAL A 287 12.61 -7.04 20.43
C VAL A 287 12.61 -5.54 20.71
N MET A 288 12.01 -4.76 19.80
CA MET A 288 11.76 -3.33 20.01
C MET A 288 10.57 -3.13 20.95
N ASN A 289 10.82 -3.19 22.26
CA ASN A 289 9.79 -3.05 23.30
C ASN A 289 9.28 -1.60 23.52
N ASN A 290 9.85 -0.63 22.80
CA ASN A 290 9.43 0.76 22.73
C ASN A 290 9.88 1.34 21.39
N VAL A 291 8.95 1.86 20.60
CA VAL A 291 9.27 2.46 19.29
C VAL A 291 10.21 3.65 19.48
N SER A 292 11.42 3.55 18.93
CA SER A 292 12.46 4.56 19.06
C SER A 292 13.53 4.38 17.98
N SER A 293 14.00 5.48 17.39
CA SER A 293 15.16 5.46 16.49
C SER A 293 16.43 4.94 17.18
N GLY A 294 16.51 5.04 18.50
CA GLY A 294 17.59 4.46 19.30
C GLY A 294 17.65 2.93 19.26
N PHE A 295 16.63 2.25 18.71
CA PHE A 295 16.66 0.80 18.46
C PHE A 295 17.43 0.43 17.20
N GLY A 296 17.68 1.36 16.26
CA GLY A 296 18.34 1.06 14.99
C GLY A 296 19.67 0.28 15.09
N PRO A 297 20.55 0.55 16.07
CA PRO A 297 21.74 -0.27 16.31
C PRO A 297 21.47 -1.74 16.68
N TYR A 298 20.25 -2.11 17.05
CA TYR A 298 19.86 -3.46 17.47
C TYR A 298 18.87 -4.13 16.50
N SER A 299 18.59 -3.57 15.33
CA SER A 299 17.67 -4.19 14.36
C SER A 299 18.33 -5.32 13.56
N TYR A 300 18.76 -6.34 14.30
CA TYR A 300 19.40 -7.55 13.81
C TYR A 300 18.60 -8.78 14.22
N SER A 301 18.68 -9.82 13.39
CA SER A 301 18.22 -11.17 13.72
C SER A 301 19.11 -12.27 13.14
N VAL A 302 18.95 -13.48 13.68
CA VAL A 302 19.51 -14.72 13.14
C VAL A 302 18.35 -15.65 12.80
N VAL A 303 18.40 -16.30 11.65
CA VAL A 303 17.36 -17.20 11.14
C VAL A 303 18.01 -18.51 10.71
N GLU A 304 17.53 -19.62 11.26
CA GLU A 304 17.94 -20.96 10.91
C GLU A 304 17.03 -21.53 9.82
N VAL A 305 17.63 -22.22 8.85
CA VAL A 305 16.94 -22.74 7.66
C VAL A 305 17.02 -24.25 7.62
N ARG A 306 15.87 -24.91 7.65
CA ARG A 306 15.72 -26.34 7.41
C ARG A 306 14.34 -26.66 6.90
N THR A 307 14.28 -27.33 5.76
CA THR A 307 13.00 -27.64 5.11
C THR A 307 12.27 -28.76 5.85
N VAL A 308 10.94 -28.80 5.72
CA VAL A 308 10.13 -29.93 6.23
C VAL A 308 10.55 -31.27 5.61
N ALA A 309 11.12 -31.24 4.39
CA ALA A 309 11.65 -32.41 3.72
C ALA A 309 12.85 -33.03 4.44
N GLU A 310 13.54 -32.27 5.28
CA GLU A 310 14.73 -32.65 6.03
C GLU A 310 14.44 -32.83 7.52
N ALA A 311 13.18 -32.74 7.94
CA ALA A 311 12.81 -32.72 9.34
C ALA A 311 13.18 -34.01 10.07
N ASN A 312 13.90 -33.89 11.19
CA ASN A 312 14.26 -35.03 12.05
C ASN A 312 14.64 -34.56 13.47
N PRO A 313 13.72 -34.60 14.45
CA PRO A 313 12.28 -34.47 14.26
C PRO A 313 11.88 -33.05 13.88
N TYR A 314 12.74 -32.04 14.01
CA TYR A 314 12.40 -30.62 13.87
C TYR A 314 12.74 -30.02 12.49
N TYR A 315 12.11 -28.91 12.14
CA TYR A 315 12.40 -28.07 10.98
C TYR A 315 12.21 -26.59 11.34
N CYS A 316 12.69 -25.68 10.48
CA CYS A 316 12.48 -24.24 10.66
C CYS A 316 11.61 -23.70 9.55
N HIS A 317 10.59 -22.97 9.97
CA HIS A 317 9.50 -22.58 9.11
C HIS A 317 9.93 -21.46 8.14
N GLU A 318 9.39 -21.45 6.94
CA GLU A 318 9.73 -20.43 5.92
C GLU A 318 9.24 -19.02 6.27
N THR A 319 8.43 -18.87 7.33
CA THR A 319 8.04 -17.56 7.88
C THR A 319 8.93 -17.11 9.05
N THR A 320 9.96 -17.87 9.45
CA THR A 320 10.83 -17.45 10.57
C THR A 320 11.46 -16.08 10.30
N LEU A 321 11.88 -15.79 9.06
CA LEU A 321 12.36 -14.44 8.72
C LEU A 321 11.33 -13.36 9.05
N ALA A 322 10.06 -13.57 8.66
CA ALA A 322 8.99 -12.61 8.97
C ALA A 322 8.76 -12.48 10.48
N HIS A 323 8.89 -13.58 11.23
CA HIS A 323 8.78 -13.62 12.68
C HIS A 323 9.86 -12.74 13.35
N GLU A 324 11.13 -12.97 13.00
CA GLU A 324 12.25 -12.24 13.60
C GLU A 324 12.26 -10.76 13.22
N LEU A 325 11.91 -10.42 11.98
CA LEU A 325 11.72 -9.02 11.58
C LEU A 325 10.53 -8.41 12.33
N GLY A 326 9.49 -9.19 12.63
CA GLY A 326 8.39 -8.83 13.52
C GLY A 326 8.89 -8.33 14.88
N HIS A 327 9.83 -9.05 15.50
CA HIS A 327 10.48 -8.62 16.75
C HIS A 327 11.21 -7.29 16.62
N ASN A 328 12.03 -7.13 15.58
CA ASN A 328 12.74 -5.87 15.33
C ASN A 328 11.77 -4.69 15.10
N MET A 329 10.55 -4.94 14.61
CA MET A 329 9.50 -3.94 14.43
C MET A 329 8.56 -3.79 15.65
N GLY A 330 8.83 -4.52 16.73
CA GLY A 330 8.16 -4.35 18.03
C GLY A 330 7.04 -5.35 18.33
N CYS A 331 6.91 -6.41 17.54
CA CYS A 331 6.03 -7.53 17.86
C CYS A 331 6.65 -8.45 18.92
N ALA A 332 5.81 -9.04 19.75
CA ALA A 332 6.13 -10.12 20.66
C ALA A 332 5.29 -11.35 20.29
N HIS A 333 5.64 -12.49 20.91
CA HIS A 333 4.90 -13.73 20.74
C HIS A 333 3.43 -13.60 21.14
N ASP A 334 2.63 -14.64 20.91
CA ASP A 334 1.34 -14.78 21.58
C ASP A 334 1.48 -14.74 23.11
N ARG A 335 0.38 -14.45 23.81
CA ARG A 335 0.41 -14.15 25.24
C ARG A 335 0.82 -15.34 26.11
N ASP A 336 0.53 -16.56 25.67
CA ASP A 336 0.88 -17.76 26.42
C ASP A 336 2.39 -18.05 26.35
N HIS A 337 3.08 -17.49 25.35
CA HIS A 337 4.51 -17.72 25.10
C HIS A 337 5.38 -16.45 25.10
N ALA A 338 4.80 -15.27 25.34
CA ALA A 338 5.54 -14.01 25.38
C ALA A 338 6.31 -13.84 26.70
N ASN A 339 7.63 -13.98 26.62
CA ASN A 339 8.54 -13.71 27.73
C ASN A 339 8.99 -12.24 27.83
N VAL A 340 8.78 -11.47 26.76
CA VAL A 340 9.09 -10.04 26.67
C VAL A 340 7.89 -9.32 26.09
N ARG A 341 7.58 -8.14 26.63
CA ARG A 341 6.52 -7.30 26.08
C ARG A 341 6.92 -6.75 24.71
N GLY A 342 5.96 -6.69 23.78
CA GLY A 342 6.13 -5.91 22.54
C GLY A 342 6.08 -4.40 22.80
N ALA A 343 6.11 -3.62 21.71
CA ALA A 343 6.12 -2.16 21.77
C ALA A 343 4.87 -1.55 22.44
N TYR A 344 3.72 -2.21 22.29
CA TYR A 344 2.43 -1.78 22.81
C TYR A 344 1.72 -2.91 23.56
N ALA A 345 0.68 -2.57 24.34
CA ALA A 345 -0.12 -3.53 25.10
C ALA A 345 -0.82 -4.60 24.23
N TYR A 346 -0.95 -4.35 22.93
CA TYR A 346 -1.56 -5.24 21.95
C TYR A 346 -0.54 -5.88 21.00
N SER A 347 0.76 -5.70 21.18
CA SER A 347 1.80 -6.16 20.24
C SER A 347 2.10 -7.66 20.30
N TYR A 348 1.08 -8.50 20.46
CA TYR A 348 1.20 -9.95 20.65
C TYR A 348 0.65 -10.71 19.45
N GLY A 349 1.22 -11.89 19.21
CA GLY A 349 0.63 -12.92 18.34
C GLY A 349 -0.74 -13.36 18.85
N TYR A 350 -1.47 -14.07 18.00
CA TYR A 350 -2.77 -14.64 18.33
C TYR A 350 -2.98 -15.99 17.65
N ASP A 351 -3.70 -16.86 18.33
CA ASP A 351 -4.07 -18.17 17.85
C ASP A 351 -5.39 -18.62 18.47
N ILE A 352 -5.96 -19.65 17.85
CA ILE A 352 -6.98 -20.50 18.44
C ILE A 352 -6.54 -21.93 18.17
N SER A 353 -6.17 -22.62 19.25
CA SER A 353 -5.60 -23.96 19.19
C SER A 353 -6.38 -24.92 18.30
N GLY A 354 -5.68 -25.54 17.35
CA GLY A 354 -6.25 -26.47 16.37
C GLY A 354 -7.04 -25.83 15.23
N ILE A 355 -7.22 -24.50 15.22
CA ILE A 355 -7.88 -23.75 14.12
C ILE A 355 -6.84 -22.96 13.34
N PHE A 356 -6.11 -22.04 13.98
CA PHE A 356 -5.05 -21.27 13.35
C PHE A 356 -4.08 -20.68 14.38
N ALA A 357 -2.89 -20.30 13.91
CA ALA A 357 -1.95 -19.45 14.61
C ALA A 357 -1.38 -18.39 13.65
N THR A 358 -1.28 -17.15 14.10
CA THR A 358 -0.61 -16.07 13.34
C THR A 358 0.91 -16.21 13.42
N ILE A 359 1.66 -15.49 12.58
CA ILE A 359 3.12 -15.65 12.44
C ILE A 359 3.88 -15.51 13.76
N MET A 360 3.41 -14.66 14.67
CA MET A 360 4.03 -14.46 15.99
C MET A 360 3.52 -15.44 17.07
N SER A 361 2.62 -16.37 16.74
CA SER A 361 2.16 -17.40 17.66
C SER A 361 2.91 -18.70 17.43
N TYR A 362 3.11 -19.46 18.51
CA TYR A 362 3.73 -20.78 18.47
C TYR A 362 2.76 -21.96 18.39
N ASP A 363 1.44 -21.70 18.41
CA ASP A 363 0.46 -22.76 18.15
C ASP A 363 0.37 -23.07 16.63
N ARG A 364 -0.52 -23.96 16.24
CA ARG A 364 -0.68 -24.47 14.87
C ARG A 364 -2.14 -24.77 14.54
N PRO A 365 -2.50 -24.75 13.24
CA PRO A 365 -1.66 -24.50 12.06
C PRO A 365 -1.35 -23.02 11.83
N THR A 366 -0.11 -22.69 11.46
CA THR A 366 0.29 -21.31 11.17
C THR A 366 -0.30 -20.81 9.85
N ILE A 367 -0.96 -19.66 9.87
CA ILE A 367 -1.45 -18.94 8.70
C ILE A 367 -0.50 -17.79 8.34
N LEU A 368 -0.47 -17.40 7.07
CA LEU A 368 0.42 -16.33 6.57
C LEU A 368 -0.16 -14.93 6.86
N TYR A 369 -0.37 -14.66 8.14
CA TYR A 369 -0.95 -13.42 8.68
C TYR A 369 -0.27 -13.03 10.00
N PHE A 370 -0.14 -11.73 10.23
CA PHE A 370 0.07 -11.15 11.55
C PHE A 370 -1.28 -10.96 12.25
N SER A 371 -1.29 -10.93 13.58
CA SER A 371 -2.54 -10.76 14.33
C SER A 371 -3.21 -9.41 14.02
N THR A 372 -4.53 -9.45 13.83
CA THR A 372 -5.40 -8.29 13.61
C THR A 372 -6.85 -8.65 13.93
N PRO A 373 -7.60 -7.78 14.61
CA PRO A 373 -9.04 -7.99 14.83
C PRO A 373 -9.88 -7.71 13.58
N LEU A 374 -9.29 -7.21 12.49
CA LEU A 374 -10.01 -6.76 11.28
C LEU A 374 -10.21 -7.86 10.24
N VAL A 375 -9.51 -8.99 10.36
CA VAL A 375 -9.60 -10.13 9.45
C VAL A 375 -10.19 -11.33 10.19
N ASN A 376 -11.10 -12.05 9.55
CA ASN A 376 -11.70 -13.26 10.11
C ASN A 376 -11.22 -14.49 9.35
N TYR A 377 -10.64 -15.47 10.03
CA TYR A 377 -10.30 -16.79 9.49
C TYR A 377 -11.29 -17.84 9.99
N GLN A 378 -11.96 -18.55 9.09
CA GLN A 378 -12.99 -19.55 9.43
C GLN A 378 -14.08 -19.03 10.40
N GLY A 379 -14.43 -17.73 10.28
CA GLY A 379 -15.44 -17.09 11.13
C GLY A 379 -14.93 -16.55 12.46
N TYR A 380 -13.64 -16.70 12.77
CA TYR A 380 -13.00 -16.16 13.97
C TYR A 380 -12.08 -14.99 13.64
N PRO A 381 -12.10 -13.87 14.40
CA PRO A 381 -11.11 -12.82 14.22
C PRO A 381 -9.71 -13.35 14.54
N ILE A 382 -8.71 -12.99 13.73
CA ILE A 382 -7.31 -13.43 13.90
C ILE A 382 -6.51 -12.53 14.84
N GLY A 383 -7.19 -11.86 15.75
CA GLY A 383 -6.62 -10.97 16.75
C GLY A 383 -7.71 -10.43 17.66
N LYS A 384 -7.30 -9.64 18.65
CA LYS A 384 -8.20 -9.02 19.63
C LYS A 384 -7.99 -7.50 19.65
N PRO A 385 -9.07 -6.70 19.67
CA PRO A 385 -8.97 -5.25 19.58
C PRO A 385 -8.33 -4.64 20.82
N GLU A 386 -7.80 -3.43 20.65
CA GLU A 386 -7.29 -2.62 21.76
C GLU A 386 -8.36 -2.40 22.83
N GLY A 387 -7.98 -2.56 24.10
CA GLY A 387 -8.88 -2.47 25.25
C GLY A 387 -9.40 -3.83 25.75
N ASP A 388 -9.26 -4.89 24.96
CA ASP A 388 -9.38 -6.26 25.48
C ASP A 388 -8.16 -6.57 26.38
N PRO A 389 -8.32 -7.17 27.58
CA PRO A 389 -7.20 -7.58 28.43
C PRO A 389 -6.18 -8.48 27.73
N GLU A 390 -6.66 -9.25 26.75
CA GLU A 390 -5.89 -10.16 25.92
C GLU A 390 -5.66 -9.58 24.50
N SER A 391 -5.67 -8.25 24.33
CA SER A 391 -5.51 -7.60 23.03
C SER A 391 -4.28 -8.10 22.26
N ALA A 392 -4.45 -8.34 20.96
CA ALA A 392 -3.45 -8.92 20.06
C ALA A 392 -3.65 -8.37 18.63
N ASP A 393 -2.76 -7.48 18.21
CA ASP A 393 -2.80 -6.72 16.97
C ASP A 393 -1.36 -6.32 16.54
N ASN A 394 -0.59 -7.30 16.06
CA ASN A 394 0.74 -7.08 15.49
C ASN A 394 0.67 -6.20 14.24
N THR A 395 -0.41 -6.28 13.46
CA THR A 395 -0.63 -5.45 12.27
C THR A 395 -0.55 -3.96 12.62
N ARG A 396 -1.29 -3.53 13.63
CA ARG A 396 -1.25 -2.16 14.13
C ARG A 396 0.12 -1.80 14.69
N THR A 397 0.79 -2.74 15.36
CA THR A 397 2.15 -2.54 15.88
C THR A 397 3.12 -2.18 14.76
N ILE A 398 3.17 -2.99 13.71
CA ILE A 398 4.05 -2.77 12.55
C ILE A 398 3.68 -1.46 11.84
N ASN A 399 2.39 -1.17 11.65
CA ASN A 399 1.94 0.07 11.04
C ASN A 399 2.35 1.34 11.82
N GLN A 400 2.47 1.25 13.15
CA GLN A 400 2.91 2.36 13.99
C GLN A 400 4.43 2.47 14.12
N SER A 401 5.17 1.37 13.95
CA SER A 401 6.63 1.38 14.01
C SER A 401 7.31 1.56 12.66
N ARG A 402 6.63 1.26 11.54
CA ARG A 402 7.21 1.24 10.18
C ARG A 402 8.00 2.50 9.82
N THR A 403 7.47 3.69 10.12
CA THR A 403 8.15 4.96 9.84
C THR A 403 9.39 5.13 10.69
N THR A 404 9.39 4.66 11.95
CA THR A 404 10.62 4.69 12.76
C THR A 404 11.67 3.71 12.24
N VAL A 405 11.23 2.51 11.84
CA VAL A 405 12.12 1.44 11.37
C VAL A 405 12.74 1.79 10.02
N ALA A 406 11.97 2.30 9.06
CA ALA A 406 12.44 2.77 7.76
C ALA A 406 13.42 3.97 7.85
N ASN A 407 13.57 4.55 9.04
CA ASN A 407 14.51 5.62 9.28
C ASN A 407 15.68 5.18 10.18
N PHE A 408 15.95 3.87 10.30
CA PHE A 408 17.11 3.37 11.05
C PHE A 408 18.42 3.61 10.29
N ARG A 409 18.38 3.62 8.96
CA ARG A 409 19.53 3.98 8.12
C ARG A 409 19.10 5.00 7.07
N THR A 410 18.62 6.17 7.52
CA THR A 410 18.42 7.30 6.61
C THR A 410 19.75 7.78 6.04
N GLY A 411 20.04 7.37 4.81
CA GLY A 411 21.15 7.87 4.01
C GLY A 411 20.94 9.31 3.60
N ALA A 412 21.30 10.26 4.46
CA ALA A 412 21.47 11.65 4.09
C ALA A 412 22.65 11.80 3.11
N ALA A 413 22.41 11.58 1.82
CA ALA A 413 23.13 12.22 0.69
C ALA A 413 22.62 11.84 -0.72
N THR A 414 21.86 10.75 -0.90
CA THR A 414 21.64 10.20 -2.27
C THR A 414 20.23 9.66 -2.59
N ALA A 415 19.26 9.72 -1.69
CA ALA A 415 17.91 9.22 -1.98
C ALA A 415 17.15 10.16 -2.93
N VAL A 416 16.49 9.62 -3.96
CA VAL A 416 15.78 10.37 -5.00
C VAL A 416 14.27 10.36 -4.76
N ASN A 417 13.55 11.37 -5.26
CA ASN A 417 12.09 11.41 -5.22
C ASN A 417 11.57 12.20 -6.42
N LEU A 418 10.87 11.55 -7.34
CA LEU A 418 10.25 12.15 -8.51
C LEU A 418 8.78 12.45 -8.19
N VAL A 419 8.33 13.66 -8.50
CA VAL A 419 6.93 14.04 -8.30
C VAL A 419 6.41 14.84 -9.49
N PRO A 420 5.13 14.71 -9.88
CA PRO A 420 4.48 15.66 -10.76
C PRO A 420 4.66 17.07 -10.19
N TYR A 421 5.11 18.00 -11.03
CA TYR A 421 5.53 19.33 -10.57
C TYR A 421 4.78 20.43 -11.29
N GLU A 422 4.44 21.50 -10.57
CA GLU A 422 3.95 22.76 -11.12
C GLU A 422 5.10 23.79 -11.15
N PRO A 423 5.73 24.02 -12.32
CA PRO A 423 6.72 25.07 -12.46
C PRO A 423 6.17 26.46 -12.14
N PRO A 424 7.02 27.40 -11.69
CA PRO A 424 6.58 28.78 -11.47
C PRO A 424 5.91 29.34 -12.72
N SER A 425 4.76 30.01 -12.53
CA SER A 425 3.89 30.60 -13.58
C SER A 425 3.08 29.64 -14.44
N TRP A 426 3.16 28.33 -14.20
CA TRP A 426 2.21 27.39 -14.78
C TRP A 426 0.89 27.44 -14.02
N PHE A 427 -0.20 27.12 -14.70
CA PHE A 427 -1.53 27.07 -14.06
C PHE A 427 -1.71 25.84 -13.17
N ASN A 428 -1.00 24.75 -13.45
CA ASN A 428 -1.13 23.48 -12.73
C ASN A 428 0.06 22.55 -13.00
N ASN A 429 0.16 21.41 -12.28
CA ASN A 429 1.16 20.35 -12.53
C ASN A 429 1.09 19.81 -13.96
N VAL A 430 -0.11 19.81 -14.53
CA VAL A 430 -0.38 19.43 -15.92
C VAL A 430 -1.33 20.45 -16.53
N VAL A 431 -0.87 21.17 -17.56
CA VAL A 431 -1.63 22.25 -18.22
C VAL A 431 -2.23 21.74 -19.53
N LEU A 432 -3.48 22.13 -19.81
CA LEU A 432 -4.19 21.82 -21.05
C LEU A 432 -4.48 23.12 -21.83
N CYS A 433 -3.84 23.27 -22.98
CA CYS A 433 -3.89 24.49 -23.78
C CYS A 433 -4.56 24.24 -25.15
N ALA A 434 -5.31 25.23 -25.64
CA ALA A 434 -5.88 25.19 -27.00
C ALA A 434 -4.97 25.87 -28.05
N SER A 435 -3.90 26.54 -27.61
CA SER A 435 -2.91 27.25 -28.44
C SER A 435 -1.51 27.00 -27.89
N ALA A 436 -0.51 26.96 -28.76
CA ALA A 436 0.88 26.74 -28.35
C ALA A 436 1.51 27.99 -27.69
N GLY A 437 2.55 27.80 -26.90
CA GLY A 437 3.37 28.87 -26.30
C GLY A 437 2.77 29.49 -25.04
N THR A 438 1.88 28.77 -24.35
CA THR A 438 1.30 29.17 -23.07
C THR A 438 1.22 27.98 -22.13
N SER A 439 1.51 28.20 -20.85
CA SER A 439 1.32 27.21 -19.78
C SER A 439 0.18 27.63 -18.86
N GLN A 440 -0.93 28.01 -19.49
CA GLN A 440 -2.18 28.43 -18.86
C GLN A 440 -3.33 27.61 -19.43
N ASP A 441 -4.17 27.05 -18.56
CA ASP A 441 -5.32 26.28 -19.02
C ASP A 441 -6.23 27.10 -19.92
N SER A 442 -6.69 26.47 -20.99
CA SER A 442 -7.66 27.02 -21.92
C SER A 442 -9.03 26.40 -21.72
N VAL A 443 -10.09 27.13 -22.07
CA VAL A 443 -11.38 26.50 -22.34
C VAL A 443 -11.22 25.54 -23.54
N LEU A 444 -11.45 24.25 -23.31
CA LEU A 444 -11.29 23.23 -24.34
C LEU A 444 -12.60 23.02 -25.10
N LEU A 445 -12.51 23.00 -26.43
CA LEU A 445 -13.64 22.74 -27.31
C LEU A 445 -13.43 21.40 -28.03
N THR A 446 -14.50 20.78 -28.52
CA THR A 446 -14.38 19.58 -29.38
C THR A 446 -13.60 19.82 -30.67
N THR A 447 -13.40 21.09 -31.05
CA THR A 447 -12.59 21.52 -32.19
C THR A 447 -11.17 21.92 -31.82
N SER A 448 -10.83 21.96 -30.52
CA SER A 448 -9.48 22.27 -30.06
C SER A 448 -8.52 21.15 -30.43
N ASN A 449 -7.35 21.50 -30.97
CA ASN A 449 -6.20 20.63 -30.94
C ASN A 449 -5.52 20.83 -29.58
N ILE A 450 -5.81 19.95 -28.63
CA ILE A 450 -5.38 20.09 -27.24
C ILE A 450 -3.89 19.83 -27.16
N LEU A 451 -3.18 20.76 -26.55
CA LEU A 451 -1.77 20.68 -26.21
C LEU A 451 -1.65 20.46 -24.71
N ILE A 452 -0.63 19.70 -24.31
CA ILE A 452 -0.34 19.44 -22.91
C ILE A 452 1.06 19.87 -22.53
N ASP A 453 1.16 20.50 -21.36
CA ASP A 453 2.42 20.76 -20.67
C ASP A 453 2.45 19.93 -19.37
N TRP A 454 3.57 19.28 -19.09
CA TRP A 454 3.79 18.59 -17.81
C TRP A 454 5.24 18.77 -17.34
N ALA A 455 5.45 18.70 -16.03
CA ALA A 455 6.78 18.70 -15.45
C ALA A 455 6.93 17.65 -14.34
N VAL A 456 8.16 17.21 -14.12
CA VAL A 456 8.56 16.27 -13.06
C VAL A 456 9.74 16.84 -12.30
N LEU A 457 9.58 17.04 -10.99
CA LEU A 457 10.61 17.51 -10.07
C LEU A 457 11.30 16.32 -9.42
N ASN A 458 12.62 16.38 -9.27
CA ASN A 458 13.30 15.56 -8.29
C ASN A 458 13.37 16.32 -6.95
N GLU A 459 12.50 16.01 -6.01
CA GLU A 459 12.49 16.61 -4.67
C GLU A 459 13.38 15.86 -3.66
N GLY A 460 13.95 14.73 -4.08
CA GLY A 460 14.94 13.98 -3.31
C GLY A 460 16.30 14.68 -3.21
N ALA A 461 17.15 14.16 -2.32
CA ALA A 461 18.51 14.64 -2.10
C ALA A 461 19.56 14.05 -3.07
N GLY A 462 19.22 12.97 -3.77
CA GLY A 462 20.05 12.30 -4.78
C GLY A 462 19.78 12.77 -6.20
N THR A 463 20.70 12.48 -7.12
CA THR A 463 20.50 12.75 -8.55
C THR A 463 19.87 11.54 -9.22
N VAL A 464 18.73 11.72 -9.88
CA VAL A 464 18.14 10.69 -10.75
C VAL A 464 18.96 10.63 -12.04
N PRO A 465 19.52 9.48 -12.43
CA PRO A 465 20.36 9.39 -13.63
C PRO A 465 19.58 9.50 -14.96
N GLY A 466 18.25 9.50 -14.90
CA GLY A 466 17.35 9.34 -16.04
C GLY A 466 16.88 7.89 -16.15
N GLY A 467 16.29 7.51 -17.28
CA GLY A 467 15.81 6.16 -17.57
C GLY A 467 14.40 5.83 -17.04
N PHE A 468 13.70 6.80 -16.46
CA PHE A 468 12.33 6.64 -15.95
C PHE A 468 11.27 7.03 -16.99
N TRP A 469 10.01 6.68 -16.73
CA TRP A 469 8.92 6.79 -17.70
C TRP A 469 7.77 7.64 -17.19
N VAL A 470 7.37 8.65 -17.96
CA VAL A 470 6.18 9.47 -17.67
C VAL A 470 5.05 9.03 -18.59
N ARG A 471 3.89 8.68 -18.04
CA ARG A 471 2.71 8.23 -18.79
C ARG A 471 1.55 9.20 -18.61
N LEU A 472 0.89 9.55 -19.70
CA LEU A 472 -0.34 10.32 -19.71
C LEU A 472 -1.52 9.42 -20.08
N LEU A 473 -2.58 9.48 -19.28
CA LEU A 473 -3.83 8.80 -19.52
C LEU A 473 -4.98 9.82 -19.61
N ILE A 474 -5.90 9.56 -20.54
CA ILE A 474 -7.21 10.21 -20.61
C ILE A 474 -8.26 9.11 -20.49
N ASP A 475 -9.19 9.25 -19.55
CA ASP A 475 -10.22 8.26 -19.20
C ASP A 475 -9.65 6.87 -18.94
N ASP A 476 -8.54 6.83 -18.20
CA ASP A 476 -7.78 5.61 -17.89
C ASP A 476 -7.20 4.88 -19.13
N VAL A 477 -7.21 5.53 -20.30
CA VAL A 477 -6.55 5.06 -21.53
C VAL A 477 -5.24 5.81 -21.74
N THR A 478 -4.13 5.09 -21.90
CA THR A 478 -2.83 5.69 -22.23
C THR A 478 -2.89 6.40 -23.58
N VAL A 479 -2.67 7.71 -23.58
CA VAL A 479 -2.64 8.54 -24.79
C VAL A 479 -1.22 8.90 -25.21
N ALA A 480 -0.28 8.94 -24.27
CA ALA A 480 1.13 9.20 -24.52
C ALA A 480 2.00 8.63 -23.40
N GLU A 481 3.25 8.31 -23.74
CA GLU A 481 4.24 7.84 -22.79
C GLU A 481 5.64 8.28 -23.26
N TRP A 482 6.47 8.76 -22.33
CA TRP A 482 7.79 9.30 -22.61
C TRP A 482 8.83 8.66 -21.71
N GLN A 483 9.96 8.26 -22.31
CA GLN A 483 11.15 7.92 -21.54
C GLN A 483 11.98 9.18 -21.29
N VAL A 484 12.19 9.53 -20.03
CA VAL A 484 13.08 10.62 -19.65
C VAL A 484 14.49 10.06 -19.54
N THR A 485 15.35 10.37 -20.51
CA THR A 485 16.75 9.89 -20.52
C THR A 485 17.73 10.85 -19.87
N GLN A 486 17.33 12.10 -19.65
CA GLN A 486 18.16 13.09 -18.98
C GLN A 486 18.23 12.83 -17.48
N SER A 487 19.40 13.11 -16.89
CA SER A 487 19.56 13.12 -15.44
C SER A 487 18.86 14.34 -14.82
N VAL A 488 18.28 14.16 -13.64
CA VAL A 488 17.53 15.16 -12.89
C VAL A 488 18.18 15.33 -11.51
N ALA A 489 18.88 16.44 -11.31
CA ALA A 489 19.54 16.76 -10.04
C ALA A 489 18.53 17.12 -8.95
N PRO A 490 18.91 17.02 -7.66
CA PRO A 490 18.08 17.48 -6.54
C PRO A 490 17.53 18.90 -6.76
N GLY A 491 16.23 19.08 -6.51
CA GLY A 491 15.52 20.34 -6.69
C GLY A 491 15.39 20.82 -8.14
N SER A 492 15.82 20.02 -9.11
CA SER A 492 15.68 20.31 -10.55
C SER A 492 14.50 19.54 -11.13
N TRP A 493 13.93 20.05 -12.20
CA TRP A 493 12.81 19.39 -12.89
C TRP A 493 13.08 19.25 -14.39
N VAL A 494 12.31 18.36 -15.00
CA VAL A 494 12.22 18.17 -16.45
C VAL A 494 10.80 18.46 -16.87
N SER A 495 10.60 18.85 -18.13
CA SER A 495 9.27 19.19 -18.62
C SER A 495 9.11 18.87 -20.09
N MET A 496 7.86 18.64 -20.47
CA MET A 496 7.40 18.69 -21.85
C MET A 496 6.38 19.82 -21.99
N VAL A 497 6.45 20.53 -23.10
CA VAL A 497 5.62 21.70 -23.38
C VAL A 497 5.05 21.57 -24.79
N ASP A 498 3.81 22.03 -24.99
CA ASP A 498 3.10 22.06 -26.27
C ASP A 498 2.94 20.68 -26.95
N TYR A 499 2.84 19.58 -26.20
CA TYR A 499 2.67 18.25 -26.81
C TYR A 499 1.23 18.03 -27.30
N PRO A 500 0.99 17.75 -28.59
CA PRO A 500 -0.37 17.62 -29.12
C PRO A 500 -0.98 16.26 -28.77
N ILE A 501 -2.13 16.25 -28.10
CA ILE A 501 -2.94 15.04 -27.85
C ILE A 501 -4.15 14.92 -28.76
N GLY A 502 -4.38 15.92 -29.63
CA GLY A 502 -5.50 15.95 -30.56
C GLY A 502 -6.78 16.51 -29.94
N SER A 503 -7.93 16.09 -30.48
CA SER A 503 -9.25 16.50 -29.99
C SER A 503 -9.89 15.42 -29.13
N LEU A 504 -10.66 15.84 -28.12
CA LEU A 504 -11.47 14.96 -27.29
C LEU A 504 -12.97 15.15 -27.59
N SER A 505 -13.79 14.16 -27.24
CA SER A 505 -15.25 14.25 -27.34
C SER A 505 -15.80 15.32 -26.39
N ALA A 506 -17.03 15.79 -26.62
CA ALA A 506 -17.67 16.67 -25.66
C ALA A 506 -17.97 15.93 -24.35
N GLY A 507 -17.74 16.57 -23.22
CA GLY A 507 -18.08 16.04 -21.90
C GLY A 507 -16.95 16.16 -20.87
N HIS A 508 -17.15 15.47 -19.75
CA HIS A 508 -16.14 15.30 -18.72
C HIS A 508 -15.17 14.19 -19.13
N HIS A 509 -13.88 14.47 -18.97
CA HIS A 509 -12.79 13.54 -19.16
C HIS A 509 -11.91 13.53 -17.90
N ARG A 510 -11.24 12.42 -17.65
CA ARG A 510 -10.27 12.29 -16.56
C ARG A 510 -8.86 12.27 -17.11
N LEU A 511 -8.04 13.21 -16.69
CA LEU A 511 -6.60 13.21 -16.95
C LEU A 511 -5.85 12.57 -15.78
N LYS A 512 -4.86 11.75 -16.10
CA LYS A 512 -3.88 11.25 -15.14
C LYS A 512 -2.47 11.31 -15.74
N LEU A 513 -1.53 11.87 -15.00
CA LEU A 513 -0.10 11.77 -15.24
C LEU A 513 0.50 10.80 -14.21
N GLN A 514 1.26 9.82 -14.67
CA GLN A 514 2.03 8.90 -13.84
C GLN A 514 3.52 9.15 -14.10
N VAL A 515 4.22 9.56 -13.07
CA VAL A 515 5.68 9.68 -13.01
C VAL A 515 6.24 8.33 -12.55
N ASP A 516 7.43 8.00 -13.06
CA ASP A 516 8.03 6.67 -12.97
C ASP A 516 7.03 5.51 -13.16
N SER A 517 6.19 5.61 -14.19
CA SER A 517 5.06 4.71 -14.50
C SER A 517 5.41 3.24 -14.73
N ARG A 518 6.69 2.88 -14.59
CA ARG A 518 7.25 1.53 -14.71
C ARG A 518 8.06 1.12 -13.47
N ALA A 519 8.06 1.92 -12.40
CA ALA A 519 8.77 1.69 -11.14
C ALA A 519 10.27 1.39 -11.37
N ASN A 520 10.92 2.18 -12.23
CA ASN A 520 12.33 2.02 -12.58
C ASN A 520 13.28 2.73 -11.62
N VAL A 521 12.80 3.73 -10.88
CA VAL A 521 13.56 4.50 -9.91
C VAL A 521 13.02 4.18 -8.54
N GLY A 522 13.89 3.69 -7.64
CA GLY A 522 13.51 3.53 -6.24
C GLY A 522 13.50 4.89 -5.57
N GLU A 523 12.31 5.34 -5.16
CA GLU A 523 12.09 6.68 -4.62
C GLU A 523 11.82 6.66 -3.11
N THR A 524 12.02 7.81 -2.46
CA THR A 524 11.70 7.97 -1.02
C THR A 524 10.19 7.95 -0.74
N ASN A 525 9.38 8.29 -1.75
CA ASN A 525 7.93 8.21 -1.73
C ASN A 525 7.48 7.71 -3.11
N GLU A 526 6.72 6.62 -3.13
CA GLU A 526 6.20 6.03 -4.37
C GLU A 526 4.73 6.40 -4.58
N ASN A 527 4.12 7.05 -3.59
CA ASN A 527 2.68 7.35 -3.55
C ASN A 527 2.34 8.75 -4.07
N ASP A 528 3.35 9.58 -4.34
CA ASP A 528 3.25 10.94 -4.90
C ASP A 528 3.59 10.99 -6.40
N ASN A 529 3.80 9.84 -7.02
CA ASN A 529 4.10 9.71 -8.45
C ASN A 529 2.90 9.93 -9.38
N GLU A 530 1.68 10.09 -8.86
CA GLU A 530 0.48 10.32 -9.67
C GLU A 530 -0.11 11.71 -9.47
N PHE A 531 -0.47 12.36 -10.58
CA PHE A 531 -1.35 13.53 -10.58
C PHE A 531 -2.58 13.23 -11.43
N ALA A 532 -3.77 13.48 -10.91
CA ALA A 532 -5.01 13.29 -11.66
C ALA A 532 -5.98 14.45 -11.46
N ARG A 533 -6.68 14.83 -12.52
CA ARG A 533 -7.75 15.83 -12.47
C ARG A 533 -8.82 15.59 -13.52
N GLY A 534 -10.02 16.10 -13.25
CA GLY A 534 -11.05 16.22 -14.28
C GLY A 534 -10.74 17.35 -15.25
N LEU A 535 -11.16 17.21 -16.50
CA LEU A 535 -11.19 18.27 -17.49
C LEU A 535 -12.51 18.22 -18.26
N PHE A 536 -12.93 19.36 -18.80
CA PHE A 536 -14.17 19.47 -19.57
C PHE A 536 -13.91 19.95 -20.98
N VAL A 537 -14.53 19.28 -21.94
CA VAL A 537 -14.47 19.61 -23.36
C VAL A 537 -15.86 20.03 -23.79
N LEU A 538 -16.00 21.28 -24.22
CA LEU A 538 -17.30 21.87 -24.57
C LEU A 538 -17.57 21.78 -26.07
N VAL A 539 -18.85 21.71 -26.43
CA VAL A 539 -19.25 21.90 -27.83
C VAL A 539 -19.15 23.40 -28.17
N PRO A 540 -18.53 23.78 -29.31
CA PRO A 540 -18.51 25.17 -29.76
C PRO A 540 -19.91 25.80 -29.77
N GLY A 541 -20.06 26.96 -29.16
CA GLY A 541 -21.34 27.68 -29.10
C GLY A 541 -22.35 27.12 -28.10
N CYS A 542 -21.98 26.19 -27.22
CA CYS A 542 -22.86 25.74 -26.14
C CYS A 542 -23.20 26.93 -25.22
N GLN A 543 -24.49 27.28 -25.18
CA GLN A 543 -25.06 28.24 -24.24
C GLN A 543 -26.35 27.66 -23.69
N THR A 544 -26.50 27.69 -22.37
CA THR A 544 -27.73 27.24 -21.71
C THR A 544 -28.47 28.47 -21.20
N LEU A 545 -29.71 28.65 -21.65
CA LEU A 545 -30.56 29.76 -21.22
C LEU A 545 -31.41 29.30 -20.03
N TYR A 546 -31.27 30.01 -18.91
CA TYR A 546 -32.19 29.94 -17.78
C TYR A 546 -33.13 31.14 -17.85
N ASN A 547 -34.38 30.99 -17.41
CA ASN A 547 -35.37 32.08 -17.53
C ASN A 547 -34.97 33.32 -16.71
N ASP A 548 -34.23 33.12 -15.63
CA ASP A 548 -33.79 34.14 -14.66
C ASP A 548 -32.31 34.55 -14.82
N VAL A 549 -31.63 34.10 -15.88
CA VAL A 549 -30.25 34.46 -16.22
C VAL A 549 -30.17 34.82 -17.72
N PRO A 550 -30.68 36.00 -18.13
CA PRO A 550 -30.66 36.41 -19.54
C PRO A 550 -29.24 36.79 -20.01
N PRO A 551 -28.97 36.78 -21.33
CA PRO A 551 -27.73 37.33 -21.90
C PRO A 551 -27.49 38.75 -21.41
N GLY A 552 -26.29 39.00 -20.86
CA GLY A 552 -25.93 40.27 -20.21
C GLY A 552 -26.05 40.28 -18.69
N TYR A 553 -26.61 39.23 -18.07
CA TYR A 553 -26.46 39.02 -16.63
C TYR A 553 -24.98 38.85 -16.28
N TRP A 554 -24.52 39.43 -15.17
CA TRP A 554 -23.09 39.57 -14.87
C TRP A 554 -22.32 38.23 -14.80
N ALA A 555 -22.99 37.15 -14.37
CA ALA A 555 -22.44 35.80 -14.30
C ALA A 555 -22.94 34.87 -15.42
N PHE A 556 -23.58 35.42 -16.47
CA PHE A 556 -24.21 34.65 -17.56
C PHE A 556 -23.26 33.61 -18.18
N ASP A 557 -22.05 34.03 -18.55
CA ASP A 557 -21.08 33.15 -19.23
C ASP A 557 -20.60 32.02 -18.31
N HIS A 558 -20.32 32.33 -17.03
CA HIS A 558 -19.89 31.34 -16.04
C HIS A 558 -20.99 30.32 -15.76
N ILE A 559 -22.23 30.78 -15.57
CA ILE A 559 -23.39 29.91 -15.35
C ILE A 559 -23.66 29.02 -16.56
N SER A 560 -23.57 29.59 -17.77
CA SER A 560 -23.73 28.84 -19.03
C SER A 560 -22.64 27.78 -19.18
N ALA A 561 -21.39 28.12 -18.89
CA ALA A 561 -20.27 27.19 -18.97
C ALA A 561 -20.42 26.03 -17.97
N LEU A 562 -20.86 26.29 -16.73
CA LEU A 562 -21.17 25.24 -15.75
C LEU A 562 -22.29 24.31 -16.22
N ALA A 563 -23.30 24.84 -16.91
CA ALA A 563 -24.40 24.04 -17.44
C ALA A 563 -23.92 23.16 -18.60
N CYS A 564 -23.14 23.73 -19.53
CA CYS A 564 -22.55 23.03 -20.67
C CYS A 564 -21.55 21.93 -20.25
N SER A 565 -20.85 22.12 -19.14
CA SER A 565 -19.96 21.12 -18.52
C SER A 565 -20.70 20.14 -17.59
N GLN A 566 -22.02 20.26 -17.44
CA GLN A 566 -22.83 19.47 -16.51
C GLN A 566 -22.40 19.58 -15.03
N LEU A 567 -21.60 20.60 -14.69
CA LEU A 567 -21.27 20.93 -13.31
C LEU A 567 -22.50 21.39 -12.55
N THR A 568 -23.43 22.10 -13.20
CA THR A 568 -24.77 22.37 -12.67
C THR A 568 -25.81 21.63 -13.50
N LEU A 569 -26.78 21.01 -12.81
CA LEU A 569 -27.90 20.27 -13.41
C LEU A 569 -29.24 21.01 -13.23
N ALA A 570 -29.20 22.34 -13.12
CA ALA A 570 -30.42 23.14 -12.99
C ALA A 570 -31.28 23.05 -14.26
N THR A 571 -32.60 23.11 -14.11
CA THR A 571 -33.56 23.12 -15.21
C THR A 571 -34.60 24.22 -14.98
N GLY A 572 -34.95 24.98 -16.02
CA GLY A 572 -35.88 26.11 -15.92
C GLY A 572 -35.19 27.37 -15.36
N ASP A 573 -35.32 27.59 -14.06
CA ASP A 573 -34.70 28.73 -13.36
C ASP A 573 -33.40 28.28 -12.65
N TYR A 574 -32.34 29.06 -12.79
CA TYR A 574 -31.05 28.81 -12.13
C TYR A 574 -31.05 29.21 -10.65
N LYS A 575 -31.82 30.24 -10.30
CA LYS A 575 -31.87 30.91 -8.99
C LYS A 575 -30.51 31.52 -8.61
N PRO A 576 -30.01 32.52 -9.35
CA PRO A 576 -28.65 33.05 -9.18
C PRO A 576 -28.39 33.62 -7.78
N SER A 577 -29.37 34.27 -7.16
CA SER A 577 -29.24 34.82 -5.81
C SER A 577 -29.57 33.82 -4.69
N GLY A 578 -29.84 32.55 -5.02
CA GLY A 578 -30.13 31.51 -4.04
C GLY A 578 -28.89 31.13 -3.22
N GLU A 579 -29.12 30.71 -1.98
CA GLU A 579 -28.06 30.20 -1.10
C GLU A 579 -27.58 28.82 -1.55
N VAL A 580 -26.30 28.54 -1.33
CA VAL A 580 -25.68 27.25 -1.65
C VAL A 580 -25.39 26.48 -0.36
N THR A 581 -25.89 25.25 -0.25
CA THR A 581 -25.64 24.39 0.92
C THR A 581 -24.37 23.57 0.77
N ARG A 582 -23.87 22.99 1.87
CA ARG A 582 -22.72 22.07 1.88
C ARG A 582 -22.96 20.85 0.98
N GLY A 583 -24.17 20.32 0.94
CA GLY A 583 -24.56 19.23 0.04
C GLY A 583 -24.49 19.61 -1.44
N MET A 584 -24.92 20.82 -1.78
CA MET A 584 -24.75 21.34 -3.15
C MET A 584 -23.26 21.50 -3.50
N MET A 585 -22.44 21.99 -2.57
CA MET A 585 -20.99 22.06 -2.78
C MET A 585 -20.36 20.70 -2.99
N ALA A 586 -20.77 19.69 -2.21
CA ALA A 586 -20.31 18.33 -2.44
C ALA A 586 -20.63 17.86 -3.86
N ALA A 587 -21.86 18.11 -4.33
CA ALA A 587 -22.25 17.74 -5.69
C ALA A 587 -21.44 18.48 -6.77
N PHE A 588 -21.19 19.78 -6.63
CA PHE A 588 -20.39 20.55 -7.59
C PHE A 588 -18.95 20.04 -7.67
N LEU A 589 -18.29 19.85 -6.53
CA LEU A 589 -16.91 19.38 -6.50
C LEU A 589 -16.77 17.95 -7.00
N THR A 590 -17.68 17.05 -6.59
CA THR A 590 -17.64 15.67 -7.07
C THR A 590 -17.85 15.60 -8.57
N ARG A 591 -18.77 16.39 -9.15
CA ARG A 591 -18.91 16.45 -10.61
C ARG A 591 -17.69 17.03 -11.31
N ALA A 592 -17.04 18.02 -10.72
CA ALA A 592 -15.82 18.60 -11.29
C ALA A 592 -14.68 17.59 -11.36
N LEU A 593 -14.50 16.80 -10.32
CA LEU A 593 -13.40 15.87 -10.21
C LEU A 593 -13.68 14.53 -10.90
N TYR A 594 -14.92 14.03 -10.84
CA TYR A 594 -15.27 12.65 -11.19
C TYR A 594 -16.47 12.53 -12.16
N GLY A 595 -17.04 13.64 -12.62
CA GLY A 595 -18.27 13.63 -13.41
C GLY A 595 -19.49 13.15 -12.60
N GLU A 596 -20.55 12.74 -13.30
CA GLU A 596 -21.81 12.31 -12.68
C GLU A 596 -21.85 10.79 -12.40
N SER A 597 -20.95 10.04 -13.06
CA SER A 597 -20.82 8.58 -12.97
C SER A 597 -19.56 8.20 -12.18
N PHE A 598 -19.75 7.85 -10.91
CA PHE A 598 -18.65 7.44 -10.01
C PHE A 598 -19.12 6.39 -9.01
N THR A 599 -18.19 5.61 -8.48
CA THR A 599 -18.43 4.68 -7.37
C THR A 599 -18.32 5.42 -6.02
N TYR A 600 -19.09 4.96 -5.03
CA TYR A 600 -19.07 5.52 -3.69
C TYR A 600 -19.45 4.46 -2.65
N PRO A 601 -18.91 4.54 -1.42
CA PRO A 601 -19.32 3.66 -0.33
C PRO A 601 -20.82 3.79 -0.04
N THR A 602 -21.51 2.66 0.11
CA THR A 602 -22.97 2.64 0.35
C THR A 602 -23.33 2.73 1.84
N ALA A 603 -22.39 2.44 2.73
CA ALA A 603 -22.56 2.60 4.18
C ALA A 603 -22.38 4.08 4.59
N PRO A 604 -23.37 4.74 5.22
CA PRO A 604 -23.29 6.17 5.54
C PRO A 604 -22.12 6.52 6.47
N TYR A 605 -21.32 7.52 6.09
CA TYR A 605 -20.28 8.09 6.98
C TYR A 605 -20.83 9.07 8.01
N TYR A 606 -21.99 9.67 7.74
CA TYR A 606 -22.56 10.75 8.54
C TYR A 606 -23.99 10.45 8.94
N SER A 607 -24.34 10.74 10.20
CA SER A 607 -25.66 10.44 10.74
C SER A 607 -26.77 11.28 10.12
N ASP A 608 -26.47 12.48 9.61
CA ASP A 608 -27.41 13.41 8.98
C ASP A 608 -27.50 13.28 7.46
N VAL A 609 -26.78 12.34 6.85
CA VAL A 609 -26.82 12.09 5.41
C VAL A 609 -27.16 10.62 5.17
N PRO A 610 -28.44 10.21 5.37
CA PRO A 610 -28.88 8.84 5.10
C PRO A 610 -28.85 8.50 3.60
N PRO A 611 -28.89 7.21 3.20
CA PRO A 611 -28.87 6.80 1.78
C PRO A 611 -29.99 7.38 0.92
N THR A 612 -31.10 7.81 1.55
CA THR A 612 -32.24 8.45 0.89
C THR A 612 -32.04 9.95 0.64
N HIS A 613 -30.98 10.56 1.19
CA HIS A 613 -30.72 11.98 1.03
C HIS A 613 -30.26 12.31 -0.40
N GLY A 614 -30.77 13.37 -1.01
CA GLY A 614 -30.47 13.71 -2.41
C GLY A 614 -28.99 13.96 -2.71
N PHE A 615 -28.21 14.36 -1.69
CA PHE A 615 -26.75 14.56 -1.81
C PHE A 615 -25.91 13.38 -1.31
N PHE A 616 -26.52 12.26 -0.92
CA PHE A 616 -25.84 11.13 -0.28
C PHE A 616 -24.59 10.67 -1.05
N LYS A 617 -24.74 10.32 -2.33
CA LYS A 617 -23.64 9.79 -3.14
C LYS A 617 -22.45 10.76 -3.23
N TYR A 618 -22.71 12.06 -3.32
CA TYR A 618 -21.65 13.06 -3.45
C TYR A 618 -20.91 13.27 -2.13
N VAL A 619 -21.63 13.33 -1.01
CA VAL A 619 -21.01 13.44 0.33
C VAL A 619 -20.18 12.19 0.64
N GLN A 620 -20.67 11.00 0.29
CA GLN A 620 -19.93 9.75 0.44
C GLN A 620 -18.64 9.75 -0.37
N LYS A 621 -18.69 10.15 -1.64
CA LYS A 621 -17.51 10.26 -2.50
C LYS A 621 -16.52 11.28 -1.95
N LEU A 622 -16.99 12.46 -1.54
CA LEU A 622 -16.15 13.52 -1.00
C LEU A 622 -15.42 13.08 0.28
N LYS A 623 -16.04 12.25 1.13
CA LYS A 623 -15.36 11.66 2.29
C LYS A 623 -14.37 10.57 1.93
N ALA A 624 -14.72 9.67 1.00
CA ALA A 624 -13.85 8.59 0.56
C ALA A 624 -12.53 9.11 -0.03
N GLU A 625 -12.58 10.28 -0.67
CA GLU A 625 -11.43 10.94 -1.33
C GLU A 625 -10.68 11.90 -0.38
N GLY A 626 -11.02 11.94 0.91
CA GLY A 626 -10.35 12.81 1.89
C GLY A 626 -10.63 14.32 1.72
N LEU A 627 -11.54 14.72 0.83
CA LEU A 627 -11.86 16.12 0.54
C LEU A 627 -12.67 16.81 1.64
N THR A 628 -13.06 16.09 2.69
CA THR A 628 -13.64 16.64 3.91
C THR A 628 -13.09 15.96 5.16
N THR A 629 -12.76 16.79 6.14
CA THR A 629 -12.28 16.36 7.47
C THR A 629 -13.42 16.25 8.49
N THR A 630 -14.66 16.58 8.12
CA THR A 630 -15.82 16.52 9.03
C THR A 630 -16.03 15.09 9.53
N THR A 631 -16.38 14.94 10.81
CA THR A 631 -16.70 13.67 11.48
C THR A 631 -18.06 13.74 12.18
N GLY A 632 -18.75 12.60 12.29
CA GLY A 632 -20.06 12.49 12.95
C GLY A 632 -21.22 13.08 12.14
N VAL A 633 -21.35 14.40 12.10
CA VAL A 633 -22.45 15.13 11.44
C VAL A 633 -21.90 16.04 10.36
N TYR A 634 -22.31 15.85 9.10
CA TYR A 634 -21.80 16.59 7.94
C TYR A 634 -22.35 18.01 7.83
N ARG A 635 -23.58 18.24 8.30
CA ARG A 635 -24.40 19.44 8.14
C ARG A 635 -24.75 19.71 6.67
N VAL A 636 -25.35 18.73 6.01
CA VAL A 636 -25.58 18.75 4.55
C VAL A 636 -26.40 19.94 4.05
N ASP A 637 -27.33 20.45 4.85
CA ASP A 637 -28.20 21.58 4.47
C ASP A 637 -27.70 22.95 4.98
N GLU A 638 -26.57 22.99 5.68
CA GLU A 638 -26.01 24.26 6.17
C GLU A 638 -25.48 25.09 4.99
N VAL A 639 -25.80 26.39 4.99
CA VAL A 639 -25.38 27.35 3.97
C VAL A 639 -23.88 27.57 4.03
N VAL A 640 -23.24 27.56 2.87
CA VAL A 640 -21.80 27.79 2.72
C VAL A 640 -21.50 29.28 2.70
N ASN A 641 -20.59 29.70 3.59
CA ASN A 641 -19.98 31.02 3.55
C ASN A 641 -18.66 31.01 2.75
N ARG A 642 -18.08 32.19 2.55
CA ARG A 642 -16.85 32.37 1.77
C ARG A 642 -15.63 31.64 2.37
N ALA A 643 -15.54 31.55 3.69
CA ALA A 643 -14.50 30.75 4.35
C ALA A 643 -14.59 29.26 4.00
N ILE A 644 -15.80 28.69 4.10
CA ILE A 644 -16.06 27.27 3.82
C ILE A 644 -15.86 26.97 2.33
N LEU A 645 -16.27 27.88 1.44
CA LEU A 645 -15.96 27.80 0.01
C LEU A 645 -14.45 27.67 -0.22
N ALA A 646 -13.65 28.55 0.40
CA ALA A 646 -12.20 28.56 0.19
C ALA A 646 -11.57 27.23 0.59
N ILE A 647 -11.97 26.70 1.75
CA ILE A 647 -11.53 25.38 2.22
C ILE A 647 -11.88 24.29 1.21
N PHE A 648 -13.13 24.26 0.74
CA PHE A 648 -13.59 23.22 -0.19
C PHE A 648 -12.90 23.27 -1.55
N LEU A 649 -12.82 24.46 -2.16
CA LEU A 649 -12.19 24.60 -3.47
C LEU A 649 -10.69 24.33 -3.43
N VAL A 650 -9.97 24.94 -2.49
CA VAL A 650 -8.52 24.76 -2.40
C VAL A 650 -8.19 23.32 -2.04
N ARG A 651 -8.94 22.67 -1.14
CA ARG A 651 -8.70 21.25 -0.86
C ARG A 651 -8.99 20.36 -2.07
N ALA A 652 -10.03 20.66 -2.84
CA ALA A 652 -10.34 19.92 -4.07
C ALA A 652 -9.24 20.05 -5.14
N LEU A 653 -8.53 21.18 -5.18
CA LEU A 653 -7.49 21.44 -6.17
C LEU A 653 -6.08 21.05 -5.71
N TYR A 654 -5.76 21.23 -4.43
CA TYR A 654 -4.40 21.18 -3.89
C TYR A 654 -4.25 20.33 -2.63
N GLY A 655 -5.32 19.67 -2.14
CA GLY A 655 -5.29 18.97 -0.87
C GLY A 655 -5.11 19.91 0.33
N ASP A 656 -4.51 19.39 1.41
CA ASP A 656 -4.25 20.16 2.64
C ASP A 656 -2.80 20.65 2.78
N ASP A 657 -1.88 20.09 2.00
CA ASP A 657 -0.44 20.40 2.06
C ASP A 657 -0.02 21.20 0.83
N PHE A 658 -0.04 22.52 0.97
CA PHE A 658 0.35 23.45 -0.09
C PHE A 658 1.08 24.67 0.50
N ALA A 659 1.96 25.28 -0.31
CA ALA A 659 2.61 26.53 0.05
C ALA A 659 1.63 27.71 0.04
N TYR A 660 1.78 28.63 0.99
CA TYR A 660 0.98 29.86 1.07
C TYR A 660 1.78 31.00 1.71
N SER A 661 1.41 32.24 1.37
CA SER A 661 2.00 33.43 1.99
C SER A 661 1.58 33.54 3.46
N ALA A 662 2.56 33.68 4.36
CA ALA A 662 2.32 34.02 5.76
C ALA A 662 1.84 35.47 5.95
N THR A 663 2.09 36.35 4.98
CA THR A 663 1.64 37.75 4.99
C THR A 663 0.19 37.82 4.48
N PRO A 664 -0.78 38.26 5.31
CA PRO A 664 -2.19 38.30 4.94
C PRO A 664 -2.44 39.18 3.70
N TYR A 665 -3.19 38.64 2.72
CA TYR A 665 -3.70 39.42 1.60
C TYR A 665 -4.92 40.29 1.96
N PHE A 666 -5.65 39.88 3.00
CA PHE A 666 -6.88 40.54 3.45
C PHE A 666 -6.75 41.02 4.90
N SER A 667 -7.28 42.20 5.19
CA SER A 667 -7.14 42.84 6.51
C SER A 667 -8.00 42.19 7.60
N ASP A 668 -9.07 41.49 7.23
CA ASP A 668 -10.02 40.81 8.11
C ASP A 668 -9.72 39.31 8.31
N VAL A 669 -8.69 38.76 7.65
CA VAL A 669 -8.31 37.34 7.76
C VAL A 669 -6.92 37.23 8.39
N PRO A 670 -6.80 37.28 9.72
CA PRO A 670 -5.50 37.17 10.39
C PRO A 670 -4.91 35.75 10.29
N PRO A 671 -3.59 35.56 10.50
CA PRO A 671 -2.94 34.23 10.46
C PRO A 671 -3.53 33.18 11.41
N SER A 672 -4.21 33.61 12.47
CA SER A 672 -4.90 32.72 13.42
C SER A 672 -6.27 32.23 12.94
N HIS A 673 -6.77 32.74 11.80
CA HIS A 673 -8.08 32.38 11.25
C HIS A 673 -8.08 30.93 10.73
N GLY A 674 -9.11 30.14 11.06
CA GLY A 674 -9.15 28.71 10.71
C GLY A 674 -9.10 28.41 9.21
N ALA A 675 -9.56 29.34 8.37
CA ALA A 675 -9.49 29.25 6.91
C ALA A 675 -8.28 30.01 6.29
N PHE A 676 -7.36 30.56 7.10
CA PHE A 676 -6.31 31.48 6.65
C PHE A 676 -5.52 30.94 5.46
N LYS A 677 -4.90 29.75 5.58
CA LYS A 677 -4.08 29.18 4.52
C LYS A 677 -4.84 28.98 3.20
N TYR A 678 -6.09 28.54 3.27
CA TYR A 678 -6.93 28.31 2.10
C TYR A 678 -7.33 29.64 1.44
N ILE A 679 -7.68 30.66 2.20
CA ILE A 679 -8.01 31.98 1.66
C ILE A 679 -6.78 32.62 1.00
N GLN A 680 -5.60 32.44 1.60
CA GLN A 680 -4.32 32.91 1.03
C GLN A 680 -4.01 32.22 -0.30
N LYS A 681 -4.13 30.89 -0.36
CA LYS A 681 -3.94 30.12 -1.61
C LYS A 681 -4.97 30.52 -2.66
N LEU A 682 -6.25 30.62 -2.28
CA LEU A 682 -7.33 31.05 -3.18
C LEU A 682 -7.07 32.43 -3.81
N LYS A 683 -6.40 33.36 -3.11
CA LYS A 683 -5.94 34.64 -3.66
C LYS A 683 -4.71 34.48 -4.56
N ALA A 684 -3.71 33.72 -4.13
CA ALA A 684 -2.49 33.48 -4.91
C ALA A 684 -2.79 32.87 -6.29
N GLU A 685 -3.79 31.99 -6.35
CA GLU A 685 -4.25 31.31 -7.57
C GLU A 685 -5.24 32.15 -8.40
N ASN A 686 -5.45 33.42 -8.06
CA ASN A 686 -6.40 34.33 -8.73
C ASN A 686 -7.85 33.81 -8.83
N LEU A 687 -8.23 32.85 -7.99
CA LEU A 687 -9.60 32.32 -7.94
C LEU A 687 -10.58 33.36 -7.36
N THR A 688 -10.09 34.26 -6.49
CA THR A 688 -10.82 35.46 -6.06
C THR A 688 -10.19 36.74 -6.57
N ARG A 689 -11.06 37.69 -6.94
CA ARG A 689 -10.69 39.08 -7.27
C ARG A 689 -10.94 40.06 -6.12
N THR A 690 -11.33 39.56 -4.95
CA THR A 690 -11.53 40.42 -3.78
C THR A 690 -10.22 41.11 -3.42
N GLU A 691 -10.32 42.36 -2.97
CA GLU A 691 -9.23 43.20 -2.50
C GLU A 691 -9.61 43.82 -1.14
N GLY A 692 -8.62 44.09 -0.29
CA GLY A 692 -8.84 44.72 1.02
C GLY A 692 -9.45 43.77 2.06
N VAL A 693 -10.77 43.60 2.03
CA VAL A 693 -11.56 42.84 3.03
C VAL A 693 -12.23 41.63 2.36
N TYR A 694 -12.01 40.42 2.88
CA TYR A 694 -12.50 39.17 2.29
C TYR A 694 -13.98 38.89 2.57
N ASN A 695 -14.49 39.33 3.72
CA ASN A 695 -15.83 39.08 4.25
C ASN A 695 -16.15 37.58 4.37
N ASP A 696 -15.35 36.85 5.14
CA ASP A 696 -15.32 35.39 5.25
C ASP A 696 -16.65 34.76 5.71
N VAL A 697 -17.42 35.45 6.56
CA VAL A 697 -18.71 34.97 7.11
C VAL A 697 -19.90 35.15 6.17
N ASN A 698 -19.77 35.92 5.10
CA ASN A 698 -20.90 36.19 4.21
C ASN A 698 -21.33 34.92 3.46
N PRO A 699 -22.64 34.61 3.42
CA PRO A 699 -23.17 33.59 2.54
C PRO A 699 -22.78 33.84 1.09
N LEU A 700 -22.53 32.75 0.34
CA LEU A 700 -22.17 32.83 -1.07
C LEU A 700 -23.40 32.52 -1.94
N PRO A 701 -23.95 33.50 -2.69
CA PRO A 701 -25.02 33.22 -3.62
C PRO A 701 -24.54 32.35 -4.80
N ARG A 702 -25.48 31.66 -5.44
CA ARG A 702 -25.21 30.65 -6.47
C ARG A 702 -24.56 31.21 -7.74
N ASP A 703 -24.75 32.47 -8.06
CA ASP A 703 -24.07 33.16 -9.17
C ASP A 703 -22.58 33.41 -8.87
N GLN A 704 -22.24 33.81 -7.65
CA GLN A 704 -20.85 33.95 -7.21
C GLN A 704 -20.16 32.59 -7.14
N MET A 705 -20.86 31.58 -6.64
CA MET A 705 -20.39 30.19 -6.68
C MET A 705 -20.02 29.77 -8.11
N ALA A 706 -20.84 30.16 -9.08
CA ALA A 706 -20.62 29.79 -10.46
C ALA A 706 -19.28 30.31 -11.00
N VAL A 707 -18.95 31.56 -10.67
CA VAL A 707 -17.70 32.20 -11.06
C VAL A 707 -16.49 31.48 -10.46
N PHE A 708 -16.56 31.10 -9.18
CA PHE A 708 -15.47 30.38 -8.53
C PHE A 708 -15.24 29.00 -9.15
N LEU A 709 -16.30 28.23 -9.39
CA LEU A 709 -16.19 26.91 -10.00
C LEU A 709 -15.66 26.99 -11.44
N ALA A 710 -16.13 27.97 -12.22
CA ALA A 710 -15.68 28.16 -13.60
C ALA A 710 -14.20 28.60 -13.68
N ARG A 711 -13.71 29.42 -12.75
CA ARG A 711 -12.26 29.72 -12.64
C ARG A 711 -11.46 28.49 -12.23
N ALA A 712 -11.93 27.78 -11.21
CA ALA A 712 -11.23 26.63 -10.64
C ALA A 712 -11.12 25.45 -11.61
N PHE A 713 -12.18 25.16 -12.38
CA PHE A 713 -12.28 23.91 -13.14
C PHE A 713 -12.43 24.08 -14.65
N LEU A 714 -12.71 25.30 -15.14
CA LEU A 714 -12.92 25.57 -16.58
C LEU A 714 -11.95 26.63 -17.15
N GLY A 715 -10.98 27.13 -16.36
CA GLY A 715 -9.98 28.10 -16.83
C GLY A 715 -10.56 29.47 -17.20
N MET A 716 -11.76 29.82 -16.74
CA MET A 716 -12.43 31.09 -17.08
C MET A 716 -11.94 32.26 -16.23
N ASN A 717 -10.73 32.75 -16.52
CA ASN A 717 -10.03 33.75 -15.71
C ASN A 717 -10.38 35.24 -16.01
N TYR A 718 -11.33 35.54 -16.90
CA TYR A 718 -11.69 36.91 -17.31
C TYR A 718 -12.85 37.54 -16.55
#